data_AF-A0A960F510-F1
#
_entry.id   AF-A0A960F510-F1
#
_cell.length_a   1.000
_cell.length_b   1.000
_cell.length_c   1.000
_cell.angle_alpha   90.00
_cell.angle_beta   90.00
_cell.angle_gamma   90.00
#
_symmetry.space_group_name_H-M   'P 1'
#
loop_
_entity.id
_entity.type
_entity.pdbx_description
1 polymer ?
#
loop_
_entity_poly.entity_id
_entity_poly.type
_entity_poly.pdbx_seq_one_letter_code
_entity_poly.pdbx_strand_id
1 'polypeptide(L)'
;LQILGVEDGGEIVALALARVKIIPGLGRGIAWIPSGPLVVRRDQPRPDAARLTAILDALRQHLAVDGGHVLRLRLAGHSQLDPAVEEHVMEAAGFRTTERAHAYHSALMDLTKDEAELLSAAAHKWRSDLRHARKTGAEIDVGNTPELQARFLALFEKVRNTKGFDVDVPPEFFFELAGPDLQVEIVLVHHHGVDLGGCVNGFAGGAGVYLFSATPDHGRKARAGYLLTWHSINRGRELGARTFDLGGIDPRGGNPHVARFKRRLNGTPIANHPHETDGGGPVPRLVRMMERLHARVKDPTRWQSRRTFALWTIAFLLSGCAVTTQAAGGGTTTAPAVTTAAPTTVPSTSATTTVPPTTVAPTTTESLESRVTLAFTGDVVAHRAVNYHAQQPDGTYRYDEMFDHLRPFISSFDLAICHLEEPVAPPDEDVIIPPMRLSIAAEITTALAGAGYDRCSTASNHSLDRGAAGVDATVAAFAEAGIGQSGMATSADTVLPDLITVNGIRIAHLSYTFSFNGLPPITGEEWRSNLIDPQRVIDDARAERARGAEAVIVSFHWGQEKVAEITGFQREVAEAVTASGEVDLIVGHHAHVLQRIEQVNGVWVIFGMGNILSNHPTSSEWPASSQDAAVFTTAIDRDANGVITVETPVVYPTWCDTDQGYLVRFTSEADDPAAPISDWVRNQLRISEDRTRDRLGDYLAP
;
A
#
# COMPACT_ATOMS: atom_id res chain seq x y z
N LEU A 1 16.21 19.85 -2.63
CA LEU A 1 15.48 21.12 -2.96
C LEU A 1 16.44 22.27 -2.75
N GLN A 2 16.34 23.34 -3.53
CA GLN A 2 17.10 24.58 -3.33
C GLN A 2 16.14 25.77 -3.29
N ILE A 3 16.28 26.63 -2.28
CA ILE A 3 15.59 27.92 -2.19
C ILE A 3 16.58 28.97 -2.69
N LEU A 4 16.17 29.76 -3.66
CA LEU A 4 17.00 30.76 -4.31
C LEU A 4 16.38 32.14 -4.11
N GLY A 5 17.20 33.11 -3.71
CA GLY A 5 16.88 34.54 -3.76
C GLY A 5 17.60 35.18 -4.94
N VAL A 6 16.89 35.97 -5.73
CA VAL A 6 17.51 36.88 -6.71
C VAL A 6 17.58 38.25 -6.06
N GLU A 7 18.76 38.83 -6.05
CA GLU A 7 19.03 40.12 -5.42
C GLU A 7 19.30 41.21 -6.46
N ASP A 8 18.82 42.42 -6.19
CA ASP A 8 19.15 43.64 -6.93
C ASP A 8 19.57 44.70 -5.91
N GLY A 9 20.83 45.14 -5.94
CA GLY A 9 21.36 46.10 -4.97
C GLY A 9 21.33 45.63 -3.51
N GLY A 10 21.32 44.31 -3.25
CA GLY A 10 21.25 43.71 -1.91
C GLY A 10 19.84 43.49 -1.37
N GLU A 11 18.81 43.84 -2.14
CA GLU A 11 17.40 43.56 -1.82
C GLU A 11 16.92 42.32 -2.59
N ILE A 12 16.20 41.41 -1.91
CA ILE A 12 15.60 40.23 -2.56
C ILE A 12 14.42 40.69 -3.42
N VAL A 13 14.56 40.52 -4.74
CA VAL A 13 13.56 40.90 -5.74
C VAL A 13 12.77 39.71 -6.28
N ALA A 14 13.28 38.49 -6.09
CA ALA A 14 12.55 37.27 -6.42
C ALA A 14 12.96 36.08 -5.56
N LEU A 15 12.04 35.13 -5.38
CA LEU A 15 12.31 33.85 -4.74
C LEU A 15 11.96 32.69 -5.68
N ALA A 16 12.79 31.66 -5.74
CA ALA A 16 12.51 30.45 -6.52
C ALA A 16 12.77 29.19 -5.71
N LEU A 17 11.89 28.21 -5.83
CA LEU A 17 12.08 26.87 -5.29
C LEU A 17 12.44 25.91 -6.44
N ALA A 18 13.70 25.49 -6.49
CA ALA A 18 14.22 24.59 -7.51
C ALA A 18 14.32 23.14 -7.00
N ARG A 19 13.74 22.20 -7.75
CA ARG A 19 13.95 20.76 -7.59
C ARG A 19 15.11 20.34 -8.50
N VAL A 20 16.27 20.06 -7.93
CA VAL A 20 17.45 19.64 -8.69
C VAL A 20 17.60 18.12 -8.59
N LYS A 21 17.52 17.43 -9.74
CA LYS A 21 17.78 16.00 -9.87
C LYS A 21 19.09 15.80 -10.61
N ILE A 22 20.03 15.15 -9.94
CA ILE A 22 21.40 14.92 -10.45
C ILE A 22 21.50 13.55 -11.12
N ILE A 23 22.26 13.46 -12.20
CA ILE A 23 22.67 12.20 -12.81
C ILE A 23 23.84 11.64 -11.99
N PRO A 24 23.73 10.40 -11.44
CA PRO A 24 24.81 9.79 -10.67
C PRO A 24 26.15 9.84 -11.39
N GLY A 25 27.20 10.26 -10.69
CA GLY A 25 28.57 10.37 -11.23
C GLY A 25 28.90 11.65 -12.02
N LEU A 26 27.91 12.45 -12.45
CA LEU A 26 28.16 13.68 -13.22
C LEU A 26 27.99 14.98 -12.41
N GLY A 27 27.34 14.94 -11.24
CA GLY A 27 27.08 16.13 -10.43
C GLY A 27 26.15 17.16 -11.08
N ARG A 28 25.57 16.84 -12.25
CA ARG A 28 24.71 17.71 -13.06
C ARG A 28 23.47 16.95 -13.53
N GLY A 29 22.45 17.65 -14.02
CA GLY A 29 21.14 17.02 -14.32
C GLY A 29 20.05 18.02 -14.69
N ILE A 30 18.87 17.92 -14.08
CA ILE A 30 17.72 18.80 -14.33
C ILE A 30 17.43 19.64 -13.09
N ALA A 31 17.27 20.95 -13.27
CA ALA A 31 16.69 21.85 -12.28
C ALA A 31 15.26 22.20 -12.72
N TRP A 32 14.27 21.99 -11.86
CA TRP A 32 12.85 22.22 -12.15
C TRP A 32 12.22 23.21 -11.17
N ILE A 33 11.68 24.32 -11.69
CA ILE A 33 10.92 25.31 -10.93
C ILE A 33 9.44 25.21 -11.37
N PRO A 34 8.58 24.46 -10.66
CA PRO A 34 7.25 24.08 -11.14
C PRO A 34 6.22 25.21 -11.20
N SER A 35 6.42 26.29 -10.44
CA SER A 35 5.51 27.45 -10.36
C SER A 35 6.25 28.63 -9.72
N GLY A 36 7.12 29.27 -10.50
CA GLY A 36 7.96 30.39 -10.05
C GLY A 36 8.82 30.97 -11.18
N PRO A 37 9.68 31.97 -10.90
CA PRO A 37 9.92 32.58 -9.59
C PRO A 37 8.72 33.39 -9.04
N LEU A 38 8.69 33.57 -7.72
CA LEU A 38 7.84 34.52 -7.02
C LEU A 38 8.46 35.91 -7.12
N VAL A 39 7.82 36.81 -7.86
CA VAL A 39 8.36 38.13 -8.21
C VAL A 39 7.47 39.29 -7.77
N VAL A 40 6.36 39.00 -7.10
CA VAL A 40 5.36 39.99 -6.67
C VAL A 40 5.31 40.04 -5.17
N ARG A 41 5.56 41.22 -4.59
CA ARG A 41 5.29 41.53 -3.18
C ARG A 41 3.88 42.10 -3.05
N ARG A 42 3.21 41.84 -1.91
CA ARG A 42 1.77 42.15 -1.69
C ARG A 42 1.44 43.63 -1.88
N ASP A 43 2.41 44.50 -1.68
CA ASP A 43 2.37 45.96 -1.63
C ASP A 43 3.05 46.64 -2.83
N GLN A 44 3.60 45.87 -3.78
CA GLN A 44 4.35 46.41 -4.92
C GLN A 44 3.67 46.08 -6.24
N PRO A 45 3.79 46.95 -7.27
CA PRO A 45 3.38 46.61 -8.61
C PRO A 45 4.19 45.41 -9.12
N ARG A 46 3.62 44.68 -10.09
CA ARG A 46 4.34 43.61 -10.77
C ARG A 46 5.60 44.17 -11.44
N PRO A 47 6.69 43.37 -11.54
CA PRO A 47 7.83 43.76 -12.33
C PRO A 47 7.42 43.96 -13.79
N ASP A 48 8.03 44.94 -14.45
CA ASP A 48 7.92 45.07 -15.90
C ASP A 48 8.66 43.92 -16.62
N ALA A 49 8.49 43.85 -17.94
CA ALA A 49 9.10 42.82 -18.77
C ALA A 49 10.63 42.78 -18.63
N ALA A 50 11.29 43.95 -18.57
CA ALA A 50 12.74 44.05 -18.49
C ALA A 50 13.27 43.49 -17.16
N ARG A 51 12.65 43.86 -16.04
CA ARG A 51 13.02 43.37 -14.71
C ARG A 51 12.77 41.88 -14.57
N LEU A 52 11.65 41.36 -15.12
CA LEU A 52 11.38 39.94 -15.11
C LEU A 52 12.40 39.16 -15.98
N THR A 53 12.76 39.68 -17.16
CA THR A 53 13.81 39.10 -18.00
C THR A 53 15.14 39.01 -17.23
N ALA A 54 15.54 40.07 -16.52
CA ALA A 54 16.76 40.06 -15.72
C ALA A 54 16.72 39.01 -14.58
N ILE A 55 15.58 38.87 -13.89
CA ILE A 55 15.39 37.84 -12.85
C ILE A 55 15.53 36.42 -13.45
N LEU A 56 14.89 36.17 -14.60
CA LEU A 56 14.93 34.88 -15.27
C LEU A 56 16.34 34.57 -15.79
N ASP A 57 17.05 35.57 -16.32
CA ASP A 57 18.43 35.42 -16.77
C ASP A 57 19.39 35.12 -15.61
N ALA A 58 19.19 35.75 -14.45
CA ALA A 58 19.97 35.43 -13.24
C ALA A 58 19.77 33.96 -12.80
N LEU A 59 18.52 33.46 -12.83
CA LEU A 59 18.22 32.06 -12.55
C LEU A 59 18.83 31.11 -13.60
N ARG A 60 18.77 31.49 -14.89
CA ARG A 60 19.43 30.76 -15.97
C ARG A 60 20.93 30.70 -15.76
N GLN A 61 21.57 31.82 -15.45
CA GLN A 61 23.01 31.88 -15.23
C GLN A 61 23.41 30.96 -14.08
N HIS A 62 22.73 31.05 -12.94
CA HIS A 62 23.04 30.24 -11.77
C HIS A 62 22.82 28.73 -12.00
N LEU A 63 21.63 28.32 -12.45
CA LEU A 63 21.27 26.90 -12.53
C LEU A 63 21.73 26.23 -13.82
N ALA A 64 21.62 26.92 -14.96
CA ALA A 64 21.87 26.31 -16.26
C ALA A 64 23.30 26.50 -16.76
N VAL A 65 23.85 27.71 -16.61
CA VAL A 65 25.20 28.02 -17.10
C VAL A 65 26.25 27.59 -16.09
N ASP A 66 26.18 28.10 -14.86
CA ASP A 66 27.18 27.84 -13.81
C ASP A 66 26.96 26.45 -13.20
N GLY A 67 25.71 26.12 -12.86
CA GLY A 67 25.32 24.79 -12.35
C GLY A 67 25.35 23.67 -13.40
N GLY A 68 25.35 24.03 -14.70
CA GLY A 68 25.39 23.06 -15.79
C GLY A 68 24.17 22.14 -15.88
N HIS A 69 23.02 22.55 -15.33
CA HIS A 69 21.77 21.80 -15.40
C HIS A 69 20.99 22.15 -16.68
N VAL A 70 20.09 21.26 -17.10
CA VAL A 70 18.94 21.69 -17.89
C VAL A 70 17.97 22.35 -16.93
N LEU A 71 17.80 23.66 -17.06
CA LEU A 71 16.81 24.39 -16.28
C LEU A 71 15.48 24.34 -17.01
N ARG A 72 14.46 23.90 -16.31
CA ARG A 72 13.07 23.97 -16.76
C ARG A 72 12.27 24.74 -15.71
N LEU A 73 11.36 25.59 -16.13
CA LEU A 73 10.48 26.31 -15.23
C LEU A 73 9.10 26.55 -15.83
N ARG A 74 8.14 26.87 -14.98
CA ARG A 74 6.82 27.37 -15.35
C ARG A 74 6.53 28.59 -14.49
N LEU A 75 6.16 29.70 -15.12
CA LEU A 75 5.74 30.89 -14.37
C LEU A 75 4.47 30.57 -13.59
N ALA A 76 4.38 31.12 -12.38
CA ALA A 76 3.16 31.02 -11.60
C ALA A 76 2.01 31.71 -12.35
N GLY A 77 0.82 31.11 -12.40
CA GLY A 77 -0.33 31.63 -13.17
C GLY A 77 -0.86 33.00 -12.73
N HIS A 78 -0.32 33.52 -11.63
CA HIS A 78 -0.57 34.86 -11.12
C HIS A 78 0.36 35.93 -11.76
N SER A 79 1.28 35.55 -12.66
CA SER A 79 2.07 36.50 -13.46
C SER A 79 1.15 37.46 -14.24
N GLN A 80 0.03 36.93 -14.75
CA GLN A 80 -0.92 37.58 -15.66
C GLN A 80 -0.24 38.53 -16.66
N LEU A 81 0.89 38.10 -17.20
CA LEU A 81 1.42 38.74 -18.39
C LEU A 81 0.53 38.33 -19.56
N ASP A 82 0.38 39.24 -20.51
CA ASP A 82 -0.16 38.86 -21.81
C ASP A 82 0.71 37.72 -22.39
N PRO A 83 0.12 36.64 -22.96
CA PRO A 83 0.90 35.51 -23.46
C PRO A 83 2.02 35.90 -24.43
N ALA A 84 1.82 36.93 -25.27
CA ALA A 84 2.86 37.40 -26.18
C ALA A 84 4.00 38.11 -25.44
N VAL A 85 3.70 38.79 -24.33
CA VAL A 85 4.70 39.39 -23.45
C VAL A 85 5.46 38.32 -22.67
N GLU A 86 4.78 37.28 -22.19
CA GLU A 86 5.41 36.16 -21.51
C GLU A 86 6.39 35.42 -22.44
N GLU A 87 5.97 35.11 -23.66
CA GLU A 87 6.82 34.48 -24.68
C GLU A 87 8.03 35.36 -24.99
N HIS A 88 7.83 36.66 -25.21
CA HIS A 88 8.93 37.60 -25.45
C HIS A 88 9.93 37.67 -24.28
N VAL A 89 9.43 37.73 -23.03
CA VAL A 89 10.27 37.77 -21.83
C VAL A 89 11.09 36.48 -21.67
N MET A 90 10.46 35.33 -21.93
CA MET A 90 11.12 34.03 -21.90
C MET A 90 12.23 33.91 -22.93
N GLU A 91 11.94 34.27 -24.18
CA GLU A 91 12.92 34.27 -25.27
C GLU A 91 14.08 35.22 -24.98
N ALA A 92 13.78 36.44 -24.51
CA ALA A 92 14.79 37.43 -24.14
C ALA A 92 15.69 36.96 -22.98
N ALA A 93 15.14 36.17 -22.05
CA ALA A 93 15.89 35.54 -20.95
C ALA A 93 16.62 34.24 -21.38
N GLY A 94 16.56 33.85 -22.65
CA GLY A 94 17.25 32.67 -23.18
C GLY A 94 16.53 31.34 -22.94
N PHE A 95 15.22 31.38 -22.69
CA PHE A 95 14.36 30.20 -22.58
C PHE A 95 13.63 29.91 -23.88
N ARG A 96 13.22 28.65 -24.05
CA ARG A 96 12.31 28.21 -25.11
C ARG A 96 11.16 27.41 -24.52
N THR A 97 9.97 27.55 -25.08
CA THR A 97 8.82 26.70 -24.73
C THR A 97 9.14 25.23 -25.01
N THR A 98 8.71 24.32 -24.14
CA THR A 98 8.97 22.88 -24.27
C THR A 98 7.71 22.05 -24.06
N GLU A 99 7.57 20.98 -24.84
CA GLU A 99 6.50 19.98 -24.67
C GLU A 99 6.94 18.81 -23.77
N ARG A 100 8.17 18.84 -23.25
CA ARG A 100 8.73 17.77 -22.38
C ARG A 100 8.14 17.77 -20.97
N ALA A 101 7.30 18.74 -20.65
CA ALA A 101 6.46 18.77 -19.46
C ALA A 101 5.07 19.24 -19.87
N HIS A 102 4.04 18.79 -19.13
CA HIS A 102 2.66 19.17 -19.44
C HIS A 102 2.40 20.64 -19.15
N ALA A 103 1.63 21.31 -20.01
CA ALA A 103 1.10 22.63 -19.72
C ALA A 103 0.02 22.51 -18.62
N TYR A 104 -0.02 23.48 -17.71
CA TYR A 104 -1.07 23.56 -16.71
C TYR A 104 -2.20 24.44 -17.24
N HIS A 105 -3.42 23.89 -17.27
CA HIS A 105 -4.61 24.58 -17.74
C HIS A 105 -5.63 24.71 -16.63
N SER A 106 -6.18 25.92 -16.45
CA SER A 106 -7.16 26.20 -15.41
C SER A 106 -8.06 27.40 -15.75
N ALA A 107 -8.85 27.87 -14.79
CA ALA A 107 -9.57 29.14 -14.84
C ALA A 107 -9.49 29.86 -13.49
N LEU A 108 -9.20 31.15 -13.54
CA LEU A 108 -9.13 32.04 -12.39
C LEU A 108 -10.47 32.75 -12.17
N MET A 109 -10.98 32.67 -10.95
CA MET A 109 -12.10 33.48 -10.48
C MET A 109 -11.56 34.80 -9.91
N ASP A 110 -12.20 35.91 -10.28
CA ASP A 110 -11.92 37.24 -9.74
C ASP A 110 -12.75 37.46 -8.47
N LEU A 111 -12.12 37.27 -7.31
CA LEU A 111 -12.77 37.37 -6.01
C LEU A 111 -12.93 38.82 -5.51
N THR A 112 -12.49 39.82 -6.29
CA THR A 112 -12.80 41.23 -5.99
C THR A 112 -14.27 41.56 -6.23
N LYS A 113 -14.96 40.74 -7.04
CA LYS A 113 -16.40 40.81 -7.29
C LYS A 113 -17.20 40.29 -6.10
N ASP A 114 -18.42 40.78 -5.95
CA ASP A 114 -19.31 40.26 -4.92
C ASP A 114 -19.91 38.89 -5.28
N GLU A 115 -20.55 38.24 -4.31
CA GLU A 115 -21.14 36.91 -4.50
C GLU A 115 -22.23 36.91 -5.59
N ALA A 116 -23.04 37.96 -5.67
CA ALA A 116 -24.14 38.05 -6.61
C ALA A 116 -23.62 38.24 -8.05
N GLU A 117 -22.58 39.06 -8.23
CA GLU A 117 -21.87 39.24 -9.48
C GLU A 117 -21.25 37.92 -9.96
N LEU A 118 -20.53 37.21 -9.08
CA LEU A 118 -19.92 35.91 -9.41
C LEU A 118 -20.97 34.87 -9.80
N LEU A 119 -22.09 34.79 -9.06
CA LEU A 119 -23.15 33.82 -9.32
C LEU A 119 -23.90 34.16 -10.62
N SER A 120 -24.13 35.45 -10.90
CA SER A 120 -24.80 35.92 -12.11
C SER A 120 -23.94 35.70 -13.37
N ALA A 121 -22.61 35.71 -13.25
CA ALA A 121 -21.69 35.41 -14.33
C ALA A 121 -21.64 33.91 -14.69
N ALA A 122 -21.95 33.01 -13.75
CA ALA A 122 -21.97 31.56 -14.00
C ALA A 122 -23.06 31.17 -15.03
N ALA A 123 -22.89 30.03 -15.71
CA ALA A 123 -23.89 29.55 -16.67
C ALA A 123 -25.23 29.21 -15.98
N HIS A 124 -26.36 29.43 -16.67
CA HIS A 124 -27.69 29.12 -16.14
C HIS A 124 -27.81 27.68 -15.58
N LYS A 125 -27.28 26.69 -16.31
CA LYS A 125 -27.28 25.28 -15.87
C LYS A 125 -26.53 25.09 -14.55
N TRP A 126 -25.39 25.76 -14.39
CA TRP A 126 -24.56 25.65 -13.19
C TRP A 126 -25.28 26.23 -11.96
N ARG A 127 -25.86 27.43 -12.10
CA ARG A 127 -26.73 28.02 -11.07
C ARG A 127 -27.91 27.13 -10.70
N SER A 128 -28.53 26.49 -11.69
CA SER A 128 -29.66 25.58 -11.48
C SER A 128 -29.27 24.35 -10.66
N ASP A 129 -28.12 23.75 -10.97
CA ASP A 129 -27.60 22.60 -10.22
C ASP A 129 -27.19 22.99 -8.80
N LEU A 130 -26.58 24.16 -8.59
CA LEU A 130 -26.28 24.67 -7.23
C LEU A 130 -27.56 24.86 -6.41
N ARG A 131 -28.63 25.43 -6.98
CA ARG A 131 -29.92 25.56 -6.29
C ARG A 131 -30.53 24.21 -5.95
N HIS A 132 -30.38 23.20 -6.80
CA HIS A 132 -30.86 21.85 -6.52
C HIS A 132 -30.03 21.20 -5.41
N ALA A 133 -28.71 21.34 -5.44
CA ALA A 133 -27.81 20.84 -4.40
C ALA A 133 -28.15 21.45 -3.03
N ARG A 134 -28.44 22.76 -2.97
CA ARG A 134 -28.86 23.41 -1.71
C ARG A 134 -30.19 22.87 -1.13
N LYS A 135 -31.04 22.25 -1.95
CA LYS A 135 -32.31 21.66 -1.50
C LYS A 135 -32.17 20.25 -0.93
N THR A 136 -31.01 19.61 -1.05
CA THR A 136 -30.80 18.26 -0.53
C THR A 136 -30.68 18.23 0.99
N GLY A 137 -30.53 19.39 1.65
CA GLY A 137 -30.31 19.47 3.11
C GLY A 137 -28.92 19.01 3.55
N ALA A 138 -27.96 18.91 2.61
CA ALA A 138 -26.60 18.51 2.93
C ALA A 138 -25.89 19.55 3.80
N GLU A 139 -25.13 19.07 4.77
CA GLU A 139 -24.32 19.85 5.70
C GLU A 139 -22.88 19.95 5.21
N ILE A 140 -22.12 20.93 5.72
CA ILE A 140 -20.74 21.19 5.32
C ILE A 140 -19.87 21.27 6.57
N ASP A 141 -18.88 20.38 6.64
CA ASP A 141 -17.82 20.45 7.64
C ASP A 141 -16.58 21.09 7.03
N VAL A 142 -15.90 21.93 7.80
CA VAL A 142 -14.78 22.75 7.33
C VAL A 142 -13.67 22.74 8.38
N GLY A 143 -12.43 22.49 7.95
CA GLY A 143 -11.27 22.57 8.84
C GLY A 143 -10.07 21.81 8.30
N ASN A 144 -9.12 21.52 9.18
CA ASN A 144 -7.96 20.68 8.86
C ASN A 144 -7.60 19.82 10.09
N THR A 145 -8.61 19.23 10.71
CA THR A 145 -8.44 18.34 11.87
C THR A 145 -8.10 16.92 11.40
N PRO A 146 -7.45 16.09 12.24
CA PRO A 146 -7.19 14.69 11.90
C PRO A 146 -8.45 13.92 11.45
N GLU A 147 -9.60 14.17 12.08
CA GLU A 147 -10.88 13.60 11.69
C GLU A 147 -11.30 13.95 10.25
N LEU A 148 -11.22 15.24 9.88
CA LEU A 148 -11.57 15.69 8.53
C LEU A 148 -10.54 15.22 7.50
N GLN A 149 -9.27 15.13 7.87
CA GLN A 149 -8.21 14.54 7.05
C GLN A 149 -8.53 13.08 6.74
N ALA A 150 -8.83 12.27 7.76
CA ALA A 150 -9.17 10.86 7.60
C ALA A 150 -10.38 10.66 6.69
N ARG A 151 -11.47 11.40 6.95
CA ARG A 151 -12.69 11.34 6.12
C ARG A 151 -12.44 11.75 4.67
N PHE A 152 -11.71 12.85 4.44
CA PHE A 152 -11.38 13.28 3.08
C PHE A 152 -10.48 12.28 2.36
N LEU A 153 -9.46 11.73 3.04
CA LEU A 153 -8.55 10.75 2.46
C LEU A 153 -9.30 9.48 2.06
N ALA A 154 -10.14 8.93 2.94
CA ALA A 154 -10.98 7.76 2.61
C ALA A 154 -11.82 8.01 1.35
N LEU A 155 -12.47 9.18 1.26
CA LEU A 155 -13.26 9.59 0.11
C LEU A 155 -12.41 9.78 -1.16
N PHE A 156 -11.24 10.41 -1.02
CA PHE A 156 -10.31 10.69 -2.10
C PHE A 156 -9.73 9.42 -2.68
N GLU A 157 -9.32 8.48 -1.82
CA GLU A 157 -8.86 7.15 -2.23
C GLU A 157 -9.97 6.40 -2.96
N LYS A 158 -11.20 6.35 -2.41
CA LYS A 158 -12.35 5.73 -3.11
C LYS A 158 -12.53 6.26 -4.53
N VAL A 159 -12.44 7.59 -4.72
CA VAL A 159 -12.58 8.23 -6.04
C VAL A 159 -11.36 7.99 -6.93
N ARG A 160 -10.14 8.05 -6.38
CA ARG A 160 -8.88 7.74 -7.07
C ARG A 160 -8.91 6.33 -7.64
N ASN A 161 -9.32 5.39 -6.80
CA ASN A 161 -9.44 3.97 -7.09
C ASN A 161 -10.48 3.71 -8.18
N THR A 162 -11.67 4.30 -8.05
CA THR A 162 -12.75 4.16 -9.03
C THR A 162 -12.38 4.72 -10.41
N LYS A 163 -11.60 5.81 -10.47
CA LYS A 163 -11.30 6.53 -11.71
C LYS A 163 -9.94 6.20 -12.32
N GLY A 164 -9.09 5.45 -11.61
CA GLY A 164 -7.78 5.01 -12.09
C GLY A 164 -6.85 6.17 -12.45
N PHE A 165 -6.68 7.14 -11.56
CA PHE A 165 -5.70 8.21 -11.73
C PHE A 165 -4.67 8.22 -10.59
N ASP A 166 -3.48 8.72 -10.88
CA ASP A 166 -2.40 8.85 -9.90
C ASP A 166 -2.14 10.33 -9.55
N VAL A 167 -1.51 10.59 -8.41
CA VAL A 167 -1.12 11.94 -7.97
C VAL A 167 0.36 12.00 -7.64
N ASP A 168 1.07 12.95 -8.27
CA ASP A 168 2.50 13.16 -8.01
C ASP A 168 2.79 13.64 -6.58
N VAL A 169 1.80 14.28 -5.94
CA VAL A 169 1.88 14.78 -4.56
C VAL A 169 0.54 14.49 -3.88
N PRO A 170 0.52 13.72 -2.77
CA PRO A 170 -0.71 13.31 -2.12
C PRO A 170 -1.29 14.45 -1.25
N PRO A 171 -2.61 14.43 -0.92
CA PRO A 171 -3.24 15.48 -0.10
C PRO A 171 -2.59 15.73 1.26
N GLU A 172 -2.06 14.69 1.90
CA GLU A 172 -1.41 14.73 3.22
C GLU A 172 -0.24 15.70 3.26
N PHE A 173 0.53 15.77 2.17
CA PHE A 173 1.62 16.73 2.04
C PHE A 173 1.14 18.17 2.23
N PHE A 174 -0.08 18.48 1.79
CA PHE A 174 -0.65 19.82 1.97
C PHE A 174 -1.20 20.02 3.38
N PHE A 175 -1.72 18.97 4.03
CA PHE A 175 -2.18 19.08 5.42
C PHE A 175 -1.04 19.44 6.36
N GLU A 176 0.13 18.83 6.16
CA GLU A 176 1.35 19.11 6.93
C GLU A 176 1.94 20.50 6.63
N LEU A 177 1.69 21.04 5.44
CA LEU A 177 2.13 22.38 5.06
C LEU A 177 1.27 23.51 5.64
N ALA A 178 0.15 23.17 6.28
CA ALA A 178 -0.75 24.17 6.85
C ALA A 178 -0.04 24.98 7.94
N GLY A 179 -0.18 26.31 7.88
CA GLY A 179 0.44 27.22 8.83
C GLY A 179 -0.14 28.62 8.73
N PRO A 180 0.41 29.59 9.48
CA PRO A 180 -0.09 30.97 9.51
C PRO A 180 -0.14 31.64 8.13
N ASP A 181 0.82 31.32 7.26
CA ASP A 181 0.98 31.93 5.94
C ASP A 181 0.34 31.11 4.80
N LEU A 182 -0.03 29.86 5.05
CA LEU A 182 -0.69 28.96 4.11
C LEU A 182 -1.81 28.23 4.84
N GLN A 183 -3.04 28.70 4.66
CA GLN A 183 -4.22 28.01 5.17
C GLN A 183 -4.58 26.89 4.22
N VAL A 184 -4.67 25.67 4.74
CA VAL A 184 -5.16 24.51 4.02
C VAL A 184 -6.47 24.09 4.67
N GLU A 185 -7.53 24.04 3.87
CA GLU A 185 -8.89 23.83 4.36
C GLU A 185 -9.54 22.66 3.61
N ILE A 186 -9.92 21.65 4.39
CA ILE A 186 -10.70 20.50 3.97
C ILE A 186 -12.17 20.88 4.13
N VAL A 187 -12.93 20.64 3.07
CA VAL A 187 -14.38 20.88 3.04
C VAL A 187 -15.04 19.56 2.70
N LEU A 188 -15.90 19.05 3.58
CA LEU A 188 -16.70 17.85 3.37
C LEU A 188 -18.17 18.21 3.32
N VAL A 189 -18.86 17.74 2.29
CA VAL A 189 -20.32 17.82 2.18
C VAL A 189 -20.88 16.46 2.56
N HIS A 190 -21.75 16.40 3.57
CA HIS A 190 -22.36 15.16 4.03
C HIS A 190 -23.87 15.30 4.22
N HIS A 191 -24.57 14.18 4.33
CA HIS A 191 -25.99 14.16 4.62
C HIS A 191 -26.31 12.91 5.44
N HIS A 192 -26.87 13.11 6.64
CA HIS A 192 -27.12 12.04 7.63
C HIS A 192 -25.87 11.17 7.89
N GLY A 193 -24.71 11.82 8.10
CA GLY A 193 -23.45 11.13 8.39
C GLY A 193 -22.76 10.47 7.19
N VAL A 194 -23.34 10.54 5.98
CA VAL A 194 -22.73 10.00 4.76
C VAL A 194 -22.04 11.09 3.96
N ASP A 195 -20.73 10.97 3.75
CA ASP A 195 -19.95 11.89 2.93
C ASP A 195 -20.35 11.80 1.45
N LEU A 196 -20.87 12.92 0.93
CA LEU A 196 -21.29 13.08 -0.47
C LEU A 196 -20.16 13.62 -1.35
N GLY A 197 -19.16 14.28 -0.76
CA GLY A 197 -18.08 14.90 -1.52
C GLY A 197 -17.11 15.64 -0.61
N GLY A 198 -15.87 15.76 -1.05
CA GLY A 198 -14.84 16.51 -0.35
C GLY A 198 -13.94 17.29 -1.29
N CYS A 199 -13.37 18.39 -0.80
CA CYS A 199 -12.28 19.08 -1.46
C CYS A 199 -11.26 19.64 -0.47
N VAL A 200 -10.07 19.91 -0.99
CA VAL A 200 -8.98 20.57 -0.25
C VAL A 200 -8.62 21.83 -1.00
N ASN A 201 -8.62 22.95 -0.27
CA ASN A 201 -8.27 24.27 -0.78
C ASN A 201 -7.02 24.78 -0.08
N GLY A 202 -6.17 25.50 -0.81
CA GLY A 202 -5.06 26.26 -0.24
C GLY A 202 -5.29 27.75 -0.40
N PHE A 203 -5.02 28.53 0.64
CA PHE A 203 -5.09 30.00 0.63
C PHE A 203 -3.80 30.59 1.17
N ALA A 204 -3.16 31.44 0.37
CA ALA A 204 -1.94 32.13 0.75
C ALA A 204 -1.93 33.55 0.19
N GLY A 205 -1.73 34.54 1.07
CA GLY A 205 -1.71 35.95 0.70
C GLY A 205 -3.02 36.40 0.03
N GLY A 206 -2.93 36.77 -1.25
CA GLY A 206 -4.07 37.23 -2.06
C GLY A 206 -4.66 36.16 -2.98
N ALA A 207 -4.27 34.90 -2.85
CA ALA A 207 -4.65 33.83 -3.76
C ALA A 207 -5.24 32.62 -3.02
N GLY A 208 -6.24 31.99 -3.64
CA GLY A 208 -6.74 30.67 -3.30
C GLY A 208 -6.58 29.70 -4.46
N VAL A 209 -6.45 28.41 -4.16
CA VAL A 209 -6.33 27.34 -5.16
C VAL A 209 -7.12 26.11 -4.72
N TYR A 210 -7.83 25.53 -5.68
CA TYR A 210 -8.56 24.28 -5.51
C TYR A 210 -7.63 23.09 -5.80
N LEU A 211 -7.05 22.50 -4.75
CA LEU A 211 -5.99 21.51 -4.84
C LEU A 211 -6.51 20.12 -5.22
N PHE A 212 -7.51 19.64 -4.48
CA PHE A 212 -8.05 18.29 -4.65
C PHE A 212 -9.57 18.28 -4.58
N SER A 213 -10.19 17.33 -5.28
CA SER A 213 -11.58 16.95 -4.99
C SER A 213 -11.84 15.47 -5.16
N ALA A 214 -12.76 15.00 -4.32
CA ALA A 214 -13.32 13.69 -4.33
C ALA A 214 -14.85 13.82 -4.36
N THR A 215 -15.49 13.30 -5.39
CA THR A 215 -16.96 13.21 -5.41
C THR A 215 -17.34 11.84 -5.97
N PRO A 216 -17.75 10.90 -5.09
CA PRO A 216 -18.22 9.58 -5.51
C PRO A 216 -19.58 9.66 -6.21
N ASP A 217 -20.06 8.55 -6.74
CA ASP A 217 -21.20 8.52 -7.65
C ASP A 217 -22.52 8.96 -7.02
N HIS A 218 -22.78 8.56 -5.77
CA HIS A 218 -23.92 9.05 -5.00
C HIS A 218 -23.82 10.56 -4.77
N GLY A 219 -22.63 11.04 -4.47
CA GLY A 219 -22.28 12.46 -4.39
C GLY A 219 -22.55 13.26 -5.66
N ARG A 220 -22.21 12.68 -6.82
CA ARG A 220 -22.47 13.28 -8.13
C ARG A 220 -23.97 13.42 -8.40
N LYS A 221 -24.77 12.41 -8.04
CA LYS A 221 -26.24 12.45 -8.13
C LYS A 221 -26.82 13.55 -7.22
N ALA A 222 -26.27 13.70 -6.02
CA ALA A 222 -26.61 14.77 -5.07
C ALA A 222 -26.07 16.16 -5.46
N ARG A 223 -25.23 16.27 -6.50
CA ARG A 223 -24.59 17.51 -6.95
C ARG A 223 -23.67 18.15 -5.87
N ALA A 224 -23.08 17.34 -5.00
CA ALA A 224 -22.20 17.81 -3.92
C ALA A 224 -21.02 18.68 -4.42
N GLY A 225 -20.46 18.36 -5.60
CA GLY A 225 -19.40 19.17 -6.22
C GLY A 225 -19.75 20.65 -6.45
N TYR A 226 -21.03 20.98 -6.61
CA TYR A 226 -21.49 22.37 -6.73
C TYR A 226 -21.43 23.11 -5.39
N LEU A 227 -21.82 22.45 -4.29
CA LEU A 227 -21.72 23.00 -2.94
C LEU A 227 -20.26 23.23 -2.56
N LEU A 228 -19.42 22.21 -2.74
CA LEU A 228 -17.97 22.28 -2.48
C LEU A 228 -17.33 23.47 -3.21
N THR A 229 -17.51 23.53 -4.54
CA THR A 229 -16.86 24.56 -5.35
C THR A 229 -17.36 25.96 -5.02
N TRP A 230 -18.67 26.12 -4.77
CA TRP A 230 -19.22 27.42 -4.39
C TRP A 230 -18.74 27.87 -3.00
N HIS A 231 -18.72 26.95 -2.05
CA HIS A 231 -18.18 27.20 -0.71
C HIS A 231 -16.72 27.67 -0.80
N SER A 232 -15.85 26.96 -1.53
CA SER A 232 -14.45 27.34 -1.71
C SER A 232 -14.25 28.75 -2.26
N ILE A 233 -15.06 29.15 -3.26
CA ILE A 233 -15.00 30.49 -3.87
C ILE A 233 -15.36 31.57 -2.85
N ASN A 234 -16.47 31.38 -2.13
CA ASN A 234 -16.92 32.32 -1.11
C ASN A 234 -15.94 32.38 0.06
N ARG A 235 -15.41 31.24 0.47
CA ARG A 235 -14.41 31.15 1.52
C ARG A 235 -13.16 31.95 1.20
N GLY A 236 -12.66 31.87 -0.04
CA GLY A 236 -11.55 32.71 -0.48
C GLY A 236 -11.85 34.20 -0.33
N ARG A 237 -13.08 34.65 -0.59
CA ARG A 237 -13.49 36.05 -0.41
C ARG A 237 -13.48 36.46 1.05
N GLU A 238 -14.01 35.62 1.93
CA GLU A 238 -14.03 35.84 3.38
C GLU A 238 -12.61 35.95 3.96
N LEU A 239 -11.68 35.16 3.44
CA LEU A 239 -10.26 35.16 3.81
C LEU A 239 -9.45 36.30 3.14
N GLY A 240 -10.09 37.12 2.30
CA GLY A 240 -9.45 38.28 1.66
C GLY A 240 -8.60 37.94 0.43
N ALA A 241 -8.77 36.75 -0.16
CA ALA A 241 -8.16 36.41 -1.44
C ALA A 241 -8.79 37.25 -2.56
N ARG A 242 -7.97 37.65 -3.54
CA ARG A 242 -8.37 38.38 -4.75
C ARG A 242 -8.60 37.46 -5.94
N THR A 243 -7.95 36.30 -5.95
CA THR A 243 -8.08 35.31 -7.02
C THR A 243 -8.32 33.92 -6.46
N PHE A 244 -9.10 33.11 -7.16
CA PHE A 244 -9.26 31.69 -6.85
C PHE A 244 -9.02 30.83 -8.10
N ASP A 245 -7.97 30.03 -8.09
CA ASP A 245 -7.66 29.08 -9.16
C ASP A 245 -8.51 27.81 -9.01
N LEU A 246 -9.38 27.55 -9.98
CA LEU A 246 -10.27 26.39 -9.97
C LEU A 246 -9.55 25.06 -10.19
N GLY A 247 -8.31 25.05 -10.69
CA GLY A 247 -7.52 23.87 -11.03
C GLY A 247 -8.06 22.98 -12.17
N GLY A 248 -7.19 22.21 -12.83
CA GLY A 248 -7.55 20.99 -13.56
C GLY A 248 -8.57 21.13 -14.71
N ILE A 249 -8.44 22.16 -15.55
CA ILE A 249 -9.23 22.31 -16.79
C ILE A 249 -8.39 21.82 -17.97
N ASP A 250 -8.15 20.51 -18.05
CA ASP A 250 -7.38 19.94 -19.18
C ASP A 250 -8.22 19.91 -20.48
N PRO A 251 -7.78 20.60 -21.56
CA PRO A 251 -8.45 20.57 -22.86
C PRO A 251 -8.06 19.38 -23.74
N ARG A 252 -7.00 18.61 -23.44
CA ARG A 252 -6.41 17.63 -24.38
C ARG A 252 -6.66 16.15 -24.07
N GLY A 253 -7.14 15.76 -22.88
CA GLY A 253 -7.73 14.43 -22.71
C GLY A 253 -7.41 13.77 -21.37
N GLY A 254 -8.47 13.49 -20.63
CA GLY A 254 -8.45 12.69 -19.39
C GLY A 254 -9.77 12.82 -18.61
N ASN A 255 -10.36 14.03 -18.56
CA ASN A 255 -11.61 14.27 -17.80
C ASN A 255 -12.47 15.44 -18.35
N PRO A 256 -13.12 15.28 -19.52
CA PRO A 256 -13.87 16.36 -20.19
C PRO A 256 -15.07 16.87 -19.36
N HIS A 257 -15.59 16.04 -18.45
CA HIS A 257 -16.71 16.41 -17.60
C HIS A 257 -16.32 17.45 -16.54
N VAL A 258 -15.15 17.32 -15.92
CA VAL A 258 -14.63 18.30 -14.94
C VAL A 258 -14.31 19.63 -15.62
N ALA A 259 -13.66 19.59 -16.79
CA ALA A 259 -13.39 20.80 -17.57
C ALA A 259 -14.69 21.56 -17.92
N ARG A 260 -15.73 20.83 -18.37
CA ARG A 260 -17.05 21.42 -18.65
C ARG A 260 -17.74 21.95 -17.39
N PHE A 261 -17.61 21.26 -16.26
CA PHE A 261 -18.14 21.70 -14.98
C PHE A 261 -17.51 23.04 -14.55
N LYS A 262 -16.18 23.14 -14.56
CA LYS A 262 -15.45 24.34 -14.12
C LYS A 262 -15.60 25.52 -15.08
N ARG A 263 -15.56 25.29 -16.40
CA ARG A 263 -15.78 26.37 -17.39
C ARG A 263 -17.12 27.07 -17.26
N ARG A 264 -18.15 26.40 -16.74
CA ARG A 264 -19.47 26.99 -16.51
C ARG A 264 -19.52 27.97 -15.35
N LEU A 265 -18.47 28.07 -14.53
CA LEU A 265 -18.32 29.14 -13.54
C LEU A 265 -17.85 30.47 -14.16
N ASN A 266 -17.45 30.46 -15.44
CA ASN A 266 -17.05 31.65 -16.19
C ASN A 266 -15.81 32.38 -15.62
N GLY A 267 -14.86 31.62 -15.07
CA GLY A 267 -13.54 32.14 -14.72
C GLY A 267 -12.68 32.39 -15.97
N THR A 268 -11.70 33.28 -15.85
CA THR A 268 -10.74 33.60 -16.92
C THR A 268 -9.83 32.40 -17.18
N PRO A 269 -9.83 31.79 -18.38
CA PRO A 269 -8.96 30.66 -18.67
C PRO A 269 -7.48 31.05 -18.56
N ILE A 270 -6.67 30.16 -17.97
CA ILE A 270 -5.22 30.29 -17.92
C ILE A 270 -4.54 29.05 -18.49
N ALA A 271 -3.40 29.26 -19.14
CA ALA A 271 -2.54 28.21 -19.68
C ALA A 271 -1.08 28.57 -19.38
N ASN A 272 -0.43 27.77 -18.54
CA ASN A 272 0.96 27.99 -18.17
C ASN A 272 1.82 26.94 -18.85
N HIS A 273 2.63 27.38 -19.81
CA HIS A 273 3.52 26.52 -20.56
C HIS A 273 4.84 26.34 -19.81
N PRO A 274 5.45 25.15 -19.86
CA PRO A 274 6.80 24.97 -19.36
C PRO A 274 7.81 25.51 -20.38
N HIS A 275 8.85 26.15 -19.86
CA HIS A 275 9.97 26.66 -20.64
C HIS A 275 11.26 25.99 -20.16
N GLU A 276 12.22 25.81 -21.06
CA GLU A 276 13.52 25.21 -20.78
C GLU A 276 14.68 26.03 -21.35
N THR A 277 15.83 25.92 -20.72
CA THR A 277 17.11 26.46 -21.20
C THR A 277 18.26 25.58 -20.72
N ASP A 278 19.44 25.75 -21.30
CA ASP A 278 20.65 25.05 -20.91
C ASP A 278 21.91 25.89 -21.21
N GLY A 279 22.99 25.68 -20.46
CA GLY A 279 24.29 26.32 -20.70
C GLY A 279 25.10 25.72 -21.86
N GLY A 280 24.52 24.79 -22.63
CA GLY A 280 25.23 24.02 -23.65
C GLY A 280 26.07 22.86 -23.09
N GLY A 281 26.92 22.26 -23.95
CA GLY A 281 27.79 21.14 -23.57
C GLY A 281 27.15 19.73 -23.65
N PRO A 282 27.84 18.69 -23.15
CA PRO A 282 27.41 17.29 -23.33
C PRO A 282 26.25 16.88 -22.41
N VAL A 283 26.11 17.50 -21.23
CA VAL A 283 25.13 17.11 -20.21
C VAL A 283 23.67 17.33 -20.67
N PRO A 284 23.29 18.50 -21.25
CA PRO A 284 21.94 18.69 -21.77
C PRO A 284 21.56 17.67 -22.86
N ARG A 285 22.53 17.27 -23.71
CA ARG A 285 22.31 16.24 -24.74
C ARG A 285 22.02 14.87 -24.11
N LEU A 286 22.78 14.51 -23.06
CA LEU A 286 22.60 13.28 -22.31
C LEU A 286 21.24 13.26 -21.60
N VAL A 287 20.88 14.33 -20.89
CA VAL A 287 19.57 14.49 -20.24
C VAL A 287 18.43 14.28 -21.24
N ARG A 288 18.47 14.98 -22.38
CA ARG A 288 17.44 14.88 -23.44
C ARG A 288 17.42 13.48 -24.09
N MET A 289 18.53 12.77 -24.14
CA MET A 289 18.61 11.39 -24.60
C MET A 289 17.92 10.45 -23.59
N MET A 290 18.22 10.58 -22.31
CA MET A 290 17.62 9.80 -21.24
C MET A 290 16.11 10.04 -21.14
N GLU A 291 15.64 11.28 -21.24
CA GLU A 291 14.19 11.59 -21.27
C GLU A 291 13.49 10.92 -22.45
N ARG A 292 14.12 10.91 -23.64
CA ARG A 292 13.58 10.21 -24.83
C ARG A 292 13.53 8.69 -24.66
N LEU A 293 14.55 8.11 -24.02
CA LEU A 293 14.57 6.68 -23.69
C LEU A 293 13.47 6.34 -22.67
N HIS A 294 13.34 7.15 -21.62
CA HIS A 294 12.32 6.96 -20.59
C HIS A 294 10.90 7.10 -21.14
N ALA A 295 10.65 8.10 -22.01
CA ALA A 295 9.36 8.27 -22.67
C ALA A 295 8.99 7.08 -23.58
N ARG A 296 9.97 6.45 -24.25
CA ARG A 296 9.76 5.24 -25.05
C ARG A 296 9.46 4.00 -24.21
N VAL A 297 9.91 3.96 -22.96
CA VAL A 297 9.64 2.87 -22.01
C VAL A 297 8.25 3.01 -21.37
N LYS A 298 7.73 4.24 -21.22
CA LYS A 298 6.41 4.54 -20.65
C LYS A 298 5.24 4.56 -21.66
N ASP A 299 5.48 4.45 -22.96
CA ASP A 299 4.40 4.42 -23.97
C ASP A 299 3.68 3.05 -23.98
N PRO A 300 2.41 2.96 -23.56
CA PRO A 300 1.70 1.68 -23.41
C PRO A 300 1.38 0.98 -24.75
N THR A 301 1.57 1.66 -25.88
CA THR A 301 1.08 1.19 -27.19
C THR A 301 2.05 0.31 -27.98
N ARG A 302 3.26 0.03 -27.48
CA ARG A 302 4.28 -0.75 -28.21
C ARG A 302 4.82 -1.93 -27.41
N TRP A 303 3.94 -2.90 -27.18
CA TRP A 303 4.15 -4.09 -26.34
C TRP A 303 5.07 -5.19 -26.93
N GLN A 304 5.57 -5.06 -28.18
CA GLN A 304 6.26 -6.17 -28.87
C GLN A 304 7.79 -6.22 -28.79
N SER A 305 8.49 -5.30 -28.13
CA SER A 305 9.97 -5.22 -28.23
C SER A 305 10.78 -5.44 -26.94
N ARG A 306 10.20 -6.09 -25.90
CA ARG A 306 10.95 -6.41 -24.67
C ARG A 306 11.99 -7.53 -24.81
N ARG A 307 11.99 -8.29 -25.92
CA ARG A 307 13.03 -9.31 -26.22
C ARG A 307 14.38 -8.72 -26.64
N THR A 308 14.41 -7.56 -27.28
CA THR A 308 15.66 -6.97 -27.79
C THR A 308 16.40 -6.13 -26.75
N PHE A 309 15.71 -5.56 -25.75
CA PHE A 309 16.38 -4.72 -24.74
C PHE A 309 17.14 -5.52 -23.67
N ALA A 310 16.66 -6.72 -23.30
CA ALA A 310 17.39 -7.64 -22.42
C ALA A 310 18.75 -8.07 -23.03
N LEU A 311 18.81 -8.23 -24.35
CA LEU A 311 20.03 -8.63 -25.07
C LEU A 311 21.10 -7.52 -25.13
N TRP A 312 20.71 -6.23 -25.16
CA TRP A 312 21.65 -5.11 -25.19
C TRP A 312 22.27 -4.81 -23.81
N THR A 313 21.55 -5.10 -22.74
CA THR A 313 22.05 -4.92 -21.36
C THR A 313 23.13 -5.96 -21.03
N ILE A 314 23.04 -7.17 -21.60
CA ILE A 314 24.05 -8.23 -21.48
C ILE A 314 25.32 -7.91 -22.29
N ALA A 315 25.19 -7.27 -23.47
CA ALA A 315 26.33 -6.92 -24.30
C ALA A 315 27.22 -5.81 -23.70
N PHE A 316 26.65 -4.87 -22.94
CA PHE A 316 27.42 -3.81 -22.27
C PHE A 316 28.15 -4.29 -21.01
N LEU A 317 27.65 -5.33 -20.33
CA LEU A 317 28.29 -5.94 -19.16
C LEU A 317 29.45 -6.89 -19.52
N LEU A 318 29.47 -7.43 -20.74
CA LEU A 318 30.54 -8.35 -21.21
C LEU A 318 31.73 -7.64 -21.89
N SER A 319 31.69 -6.31 -22.05
CA SER A 319 32.75 -5.54 -22.72
C SER A 319 33.75 -4.87 -21.76
N GLY A 320 33.64 -5.11 -20.45
CA GLY A 320 34.35 -4.37 -19.40
C GLY A 320 35.39 -5.14 -18.58
N CYS A 321 35.80 -6.35 -18.99
CA CYS A 321 36.83 -7.12 -18.27
C CYS A 321 37.94 -7.57 -19.24
N ALA A 322 38.90 -6.69 -19.46
CA ALA A 322 40.21 -7.06 -19.98
C ALA A 322 41.28 -6.21 -19.27
N VAL A 323 41.70 -6.65 -18.08
CA VAL A 323 43.02 -6.30 -17.53
C VAL A 323 43.68 -7.57 -17.02
N THR A 324 44.78 -7.85 -17.70
CA THR A 324 45.91 -8.76 -17.48
C THR A 324 46.12 -9.38 -16.09
N THR A 325 46.27 -10.70 -16.11
CA THR A 325 46.91 -11.53 -15.09
C THR A 325 48.42 -11.31 -15.04
N GLN A 326 48.99 -11.23 -13.84
CA GLN A 326 50.40 -11.54 -13.61
C GLN A 326 50.51 -12.41 -12.36
N ALA A 327 51.10 -13.60 -12.53
CA ALA A 327 51.32 -14.61 -11.52
C ALA A 327 52.73 -14.48 -10.91
N ALA A 328 52.82 -14.69 -9.60
CA ALA A 328 53.94 -15.25 -8.83
C ALA A 328 53.48 -15.23 -7.35
N GLY A 329 53.65 -16.22 -6.49
CA GLY A 329 54.31 -17.52 -6.55
C GLY A 329 54.52 -17.98 -5.10
N GLY A 330 54.44 -19.29 -4.87
CA GLY A 330 55.20 -20.00 -3.83
C GLY A 330 54.68 -19.98 -2.39
N GLY A 331 54.54 -21.17 -1.80
CA GLY A 331 54.61 -21.34 -0.34
C GLY A 331 53.80 -22.50 0.22
N THR A 332 54.39 -23.70 0.20
CA THR A 332 54.15 -24.85 1.12
C THR A 332 53.97 -24.39 2.59
N THR A 333 53.32 -25.09 3.52
CA THR A 333 53.68 -26.43 4.03
C THR A 333 52.71 -26.89 5.14
N THR A 334 52.55 -28.23 5.26
CA THR A 334 52.38 -29.07 6.47
C THR A 334 51.09 -29.09 7.32
N ALA A 335 50.51 -30.30 7.35
CA ALA A 335 49.73 -30.90 8.45
C ALA A 335 50.63 -31.34 9.63
N PRO A 336 50.05 -31.67 10.80
CA PRO A 336 49.81 -33.08 11.20
C PRO A 336 48.40 -33.27 11.80
N ALA A 337 47.64 -34.37 11.65
CA ALA A 337 47.84 -35.80 11.92
C ALA A 337 47.54 -36.24 13.40
N VAL A 338 46.42 -36.97 13.54
CA VAL A 338 46.16 -38.13 14.44
C VAL A 338 45.70 -37.84 15.90
N THR A 339 44.54 -38.39 16.31
CA THR A 339 44.44 -39.63 17.13
C THR A 339 42.98 -40.05 17.37
N THR A 340 42.68 -41.30 17.00
CA THR A 340 41.45 -42.04 17.32
C THR A 340 41.67 -42.87 18.58
N ALA A 341 40.68 -42.98 19.47
CA ALA A 341 40.59 -44.07 20.44
C ALA A 341 39.13 -44.37 20.80
N ALA A 342 38.78 -45.65 20.78
CA ALA A 342 37.55 -46.26 21.31
C ALA A 342 37.94 -47.27 22.40
N PRO A 343 37.01 -48.08 22.93
CA PRO A 343 36.06 -47.81 24.02
C PRO A 343 36.45 -48.58 25.31
N THR A 344 35.71 -48.40 26.40
CA THR A 344 35.82 -49.26 27.60
C THR A 344 34.46 -49.53 28.21
N THR A 345 34.27 -50.78 28.66
CA THR A 345 33.03 -51.44 29.03
C THR A 345 32.92 -51.74 30.54
N VAL A 346 31.67 -51.97 30.98
CA VAL A 346 31.13 -52.69 32.18
C VAL A 346 31.37 -52.06 33.59
N PRO A 347 30.52 -52.30 34.64
CA PRO A 347 29.47 -53.32 34.73
C PRO A 347 28.09 -52.99 35.35
N SER A 348 27.19 -53.92 35.03
CA SER A 348 25.83 -54.14 35.51
C SER A 348 25.70 -54.40 37.01
N THR A 349 24.55 -54.07 37.59
CA THR A 349 24.06 -54.75 38.81
C THR A 349 22.55 -54.92 38.72
N SER A 350 22.11 -56.17 38.73
CA SER A 350 20.71 -56.59 38.79
C SER A 350 20.21 -56.52 40.22
N ALA A 351 18.98 -56.04 40.43
CA ALA A 351 18.22 -56.27 41.66
C ALA A 351 16.77 -56.62 41.29
N THR A 352 16.42 -57.88 41.54
CA THR A 352 15.08 -58.44 41.44
C THR A 352 14.29 -58.06 42.69
N THR A 353 13.09 -57.49 42.54
CA THR A 353 12.08 -57.42 43.61
C THR A 353 10.74 -57.86 43.06
N THR A 354 10.13 -58.84 43.72
CA THR A 354 8.87 -59.52 43.39
C THR A 354 7.69 -58.92 44.17
N VAL A 355 6.45 -59.29 43.75
CA VAL A 355 5.12 -59.30 44.46
C VAL A 355 4.09 -58.29 43.86
N PRO A 356 2.75 -58.51 43.82
CA PRO A 356 1.86 -59.71 43.73
C PRO A 356 0.87 -59.63 42.50
N PRO A 357 -0.02 -60.63 42.25
CA PRO A 357 -0.94 -60.57 41.10
C PRO A 357 -2.17 -59.72 41.41
N THR A 358 -2.53 -58.81 40.49
CA THR A 358 -3.78 -58.04 40.57
C THR A 358 -4.63 -58.31 39.33
N THR A 359 -5.88 -58.71 39.61
CA THR A 359 -7.00 -59.02 38.74
C THR A 359 -7.12 -58.08 37.53
N VAL A 360 -7.18 -58.67 36.32
CA VAL A 360 -7.46 -57.97 35.07
C VAL A 360 -8.95 -57.63 35.02
N ALA A 361 -9.29 -56.36 35.26
CA ALA A 361 -10.53 -55.78 34.78
C ALA A 361 -10.45 -55.69 33.24
N PRO A 362 -11.55 -55.84 32.49
CA PRO A 362 -11.51 -55.68 31.04
C PRO A 362 -11.15 -54.23 30.74
N THR A 363 -9.95 -54.01 30.19
CA THR A 363 -9.58 -52.75 29.58
C THR A 363 -10.49 -52.58 28.38
N THR A 364 -11.51 -51.74 28.52
CA THR A 364 -12.17 -51.13 27.37
C THR A 364 -11.08 -50.30 26.69
N THR A 365 -10.52 -50.82 25.60
CA THR A 365 -9.70 -50.04 24.69
C THR A 365 -10.61 -48.95 24.12
N GLU A 366 -10.61 -47.77 24.73
CA GLU A 366 -11.14 -46.57 24.08
C GLU A 366 -10.37 -46.42 22.76
N SER A 367 -11.11 -46.44 21.66
CA SER A 367 -10.58 -46.21 20.33
C SER A 367 -9.94 -44.81 20.29
N LEU A 368 -8.64 -44.73 20.01
CA LEU A 368 -7.84 -43.51 19.85
C LEU A 368 -8.22 -42.69 18.59
N GLU A 369 -9.48 -42.77 18.14
CA GLU A 369 -9.97 -41.90 17.08
C GLU A 369 -10.11 -40.49 17.65
N SER A 370 -9.31 -39.57 17.14
CA SER A 370 -9.28 -38.17 17.57
C SER A 370 -9.44 -37.29 16.34
N ARG A 371 -10.29 -36.26 16.45
CA ARG A 371 -10.58 -35.32 15.37
C ARG A 371 -10.33 -33.90 15.84
N VAL A 372 -9.73 -33.09 14.98
CA VAL A 372 -9.48 -31.66 15.19
C VAL A 372 -10.03 -30.90 14.00
N THR A 373 -11.00 -30.02 14.23
CA THR A 373 -11.55 -29.11 13.22
C THR A 373 -10.71 -27.84 13.13
N LEU A 374 -10.43 -27.41 11.91
CA LEU A 374 -9.50 -26.32 11.60
C LEU A 374 -10.20 -25.22 10.81
N ALA A 375 -9.88 -23.96 11.11
CA ALA A 375 -10.24 -22.80 10.31
C ALA A 375 -9.00 -21.97 9.96
N PHE A 376 -8.93 -21.50 8.72
CA PHE A 376 -7.87 -20.67 8.19
C PHE A 376 -8.44 -19.45 7.46
N THR A 377 -7.76 -18.32 7.56
CA THR A 377 -8.11 -17.12 6.81
C THR A 377 -6.91 -16.53 6.07
N GLY A 378 -7.22 -15.69 5.08
CA GLY A 378 -6.23 -14.94 4.32
C GLY A 378 -5.62 -13.77 5.08
N ASP A 379 -5.05 -12.85 4.33
CA ASP A 379 -4.19 -11.79 4.84
C ASP A 379 -4.98 -10.78 5.69
N VAL A 380 -4.50 -10.52 6.91
CA VAL A 380 -4.89 -9.38 7.74
C VAL A 380 -3.89 -8.26 7.46
N VAL A 381 -4.33 -7.27 6.68
CA VAL A 381 -3.51 -6.15 6.22
C VAL A 381 -4.30 -4.86 6.44
N ALA A 382 -3.96 -4.08 7.46
CA ALA A 382 -4.72 -2.89 7.75
C ALA A 382 -4.46 -1.78 6.71
N HIS A 383 -3.24 -1.71 6.19
CA HIS A 383 -2.77 -0.57 5.40
C HIS A 383 -3.14 0.77 6.09
N ARG A 384 -3.31 1.82 5.30
CA ARG A 384 -3.69 3.15 5.78
C ARG A 384 -5.10 3.21 6.35
N ALA A 385 -6.06 2.75 5.59
CA ALA A 385 -7.44 3.11 5.85
C ALA A 385 -8.07 2.32 7.01
N VAL A 386 -7.69 1.04 7.18
CA VAL A 386 -8.16 0.25 8.34
C VAL A 386 -7.51 0.77 9.62
N ASN A 387 -6.22 1.10 9.60
CA ASN A 387 -5.54 1.72 10.74
C ASN A 387 -6.19 3.06 11.14
N TYR A 388 -6.49 3.94 10.18
CA TYR A 388 -7.19 5.19 10.46
C TYR A 388 -8.61 4.98 10.95
N HIS A 389 -9.32 3.99 10.44
CA HIS A 389 -10.66 3.66 10.93
C HIS A 389 -10.63 3.16 12.38
N ALA A 390 -9.64 2.32 12.71
CA ALA A 390 -9.48 1.75 14.04
C ALA A 390 -9.04 2.80 15.08
N GLN A 391 -8.32 3.85 14.67
CA GLN A 391 -7.79 4.86 15.59
C GLN A 391 -8.91 5.63 16.30
N GLN A 392 -8.83 5.68 17.62
CA GLN A 392 -9.75 6.36 18.52
C GLN A 392 -9.25 7.78 18.87
N PRO A 393 -10.13 8.69 19.32
CA PRO A 393 -9.75 10.06 19.69
C PRO A 393 -8.72 10.18 20.82
N ASP A 394 -8.59 9.14 21.66
CA ASP A 394 -7.61 9.06 22.76
C ASP A 394 -6.26 8.46 22.34
N GLY A 395 -6.10 8.12 21.05
CA GLY A 395 -4.89 7.54 20.47
C GLY A 395 -4.81 6.02 20.50
N THR A 396 -5.79 5.32 21.10
CA THR A 396 -5.89 3.86 21.07
C THR A 396 -6.46 3.35 19.75
N TYR A 397 -6.40 2.04 19.50
CA TYR A 397 -6.97 1.43 18.30
C TYR A 397 -8.06 0.39 18.63
N ARG A 398 -9.09 0.30 17.79
CA ARG A 398 -10.22 -0.64 17.91
C ARG A 398 -10.46 -1.35 16.58
N TYR A 399 -10.07 -2.62 16.52
CA TYR A 399 -10.27 -3.49 15.33
C TYR A 399 -11.33 -4.58 15.58
N ASP A 400 -11.82 -4.72 16.81
CA ASP A 400 -12.70 -5.80 17.25
C ASP A 400 -13.98 -5.89 16.42
N GLU A 401 -14.64 -4.75 16.19
CA GLU A 401 -15.90 -4.68 15.45
C GLU A 401 -15.77 -5.22 14.02
N MET A 402 -14.58 -5.14 13.40
CA MET A 402 -14.33 -5.62 12.04
C MET A 402 -14.52 -7.14 11.90
N PHE A 403 -14.37 -7.89 13.00
CA PHE A 403 -14.44 -9.35 13.03
C PHE A 403 -15.73 -9.90 13.66
N ASP A 404 -16.66 -9.05 14.09
CA ASP A 404 -17.85 -9.47 14.85
C ASP A 404 -18.71 -10.51 14.12
N HIS A 405 -18.80 -10.41 12.80
CA HIS A 405 -19.56 -11.36 11.96
C HIS A 405 -18.85 -12.71 11.78
N LEU A 406 -17.51 -12.71 11.81
CA LEU A 406 -16.71 -13.93 11.74
C LEU A 406 -16.67 -14.66 13.09
N ARG A 407 -16.70 -13.91 14.20
CA ARG A 407 -16.46 -14.43 15.54
C ARG A 407 -17.26 -15.69 15.90
N PRO A 408 -18.59 -15.75 15.70
CA PRO A 408 -19.36 -16.95 16.06
C PRO A 408 -18.96 -18.19 15.23
N PHE A 409 -18.49 -17.97 14.01
CA PHE A 409 -18.05 -19.04 13.12
C PHE A 409 -16.63 -19.49 13.45
N ILE A 410 -15.67 -18.57 13.54
CA ILE A 410 -14.26 -18.86 13.83
C ILE A 410 -14.11 -19.56 15.20
N SER A 411 -14.78 -19.05 16.24
CA SER A 411 -14.73 -19.62 17.59
C SER A 411 -15.40 -21.00 17.75
N SER A 412 -16.03 -21.53 16.68
CA SER A 412 -16.64 -22.86 16.70
C SER A 412 -15.68 -24.00 16.32
N PHE A 413 -14.46 -23.67 15.87
CA PHE A 413 -13.43 -24.64 15.48
C PHE A 413 -12.48 -24.94 16.63
N ASP A 414 -11.90 -26.14 16.64
CA ASP A 414 -10.93 -26.55 17.66
C ASP A 414 -9.59 -25.80 17.56
N LEU A 415 -9.22 -25.38 16.34
CA LEU A 415 -8.01 -24.61 16.07
C LEU A 415 -8.21 -23.66 14.87
N ALA A 416 -8.22 -22.36 15.13
CA ALA A 416 -8.32 -21.31 14.13
C ALA A 416 -6.99 -20.55 13.95
N ILE A 417 -6.53 -20.43 12.70
CA ILE A 417 -5.23 -19.85 12.33
C ILE A 417 -5.40 -18.71 11.33
N CYS A 418 -5.00 -17.50 11.73
CA CYS A 418 -5.00 -16.32 10.85
C CYS A 418 -3.63 -16.09 10.16
N HIS A 419 -3.53 -15.06 9.32
CA HIS A 419 -2.24 -14.52 8.86
C HIS A 419 -2.18 -13.03 9.11
N LEU A 420 -1.21 -12.59 9.93
CA LEU A 420 -0.92 -11.18 10.12
C LEU A 420 0.27 -10.80 9.24
N GLU A 421 0.00 -10.02 8.20
CA GLU A 421 1.02 -9.64 7.21
C GLU A 421 1.93 -8.53 7.75
N GLU A 422 1.35 -7.54 8.44
CA GLU A 422 2.06 -6.35 8.91
C GLU A 422 2.65 -6.56 10.31
N PRO A 423 3.90 -6.12 10.58
CA PRO A 423 4.45 -6.14 11.93
C PRO A 423 3.71 -5.14 12.83
N VAL A 424 3.60 -5.48 14.11
CA VAL A 424 3.11 -4.55 15.14
C VAL A 424 4.09 -3.38 15.27
N ALA A 425 3.56 -2.16 15.36
CA ALA A 425 4.34 -0.97 15.68
C ALA A 425 4.95 -1.11 17.10
N PRO A 426 6.27 -0.89 17.29
CA PRO A 426 6.88 -0.88 18.61
C PRO A 426 6.18 0.10 19.56
N PRO A 427 6.19 -0.18 20.88
CA PRO A 427 5.67 0.75 21.88
C PRO A 427 6.27 2.15 21.71
N ASP A 428 5.45 3.18 21.96
CA ASP A 428 5.81 4.60 21.86
C ASP A 428 6.21 5.09 20.45
N GLU A 429 6.02 4.27 19.41
CA GLU A 429 6.21 4.67 18.03
C GLU A 429 4.88 4.72 17.27
N ASP A 430 4.72 5.73 16.41
CA ASP A 430 3.54 5.84 15.55
C ASP A 430 3.43 4.65 14.59
N VAL A 431 2.19 4.29 14.26
CA VAL A 431 1.94 3.35 13.16
C VAL A 431 2.47 3.97 11.87
N ILE A 432 3.39 3.26 11.21
CA ILE A 432 3.96 3.65 9.92
C ILE A 432 3.01 3.20 8.81
N ILE A 433 2.55 4.19 8.04
CA ILE A 433 1.59 4.09 6.94
C ILE A 433 2.13 4.53 5.53
N PRO A 434 3.43 4.89 5.27
CA PRO A 434 3.90 5.28 3.93
C PRO A 434 4.30 4.10 3.02
N PRO A 435 4.48 4.32 1.70
CA PRO A 435 4.00 3.43 0.62
C PRO A 435 4.69 2.06 0.49
N MET A 436 5.67 1.74 1.34
CA MET A 436 6.42 0.48 1.32
C MET A 436 6.76 -0.06 2.71
N ARG A 437 6.43 0.68 3.78
CA ARG A 437 6.65 0.24 5.16
C ARG A 437 5.32 0.28 5.87
N LEU A 438 4.84 -0.88 6.24
CA LEU A 438 3.56 -1.05 6.90
C LEU A 438 3.82 -1.50 8.34
N SER A 439 2.93 -1.06 9.21
CA SER A 439 2.80 -1.61 10.55
C SER A 439 1.36 -1.44 11.00
N ILE A 440 1.00 -2.15 12.05
CA ILE A 440 -0.33 -2.18 12.62
C ILE A 440 -0.24 -1.94 14.12
N ALA A 441 -1.27 -1.35 14.73
CA ALA A 441 -1.27 -1.16 16.17
C ALA A 441 -1.43 -2.49 16.90
N ALA A 442 -0.87 -2.61 18.11
CA ALA A 442 -0.82 -3.87 18.86
C ALA A 442 -2.22 -4.46 19.14
N GLU A 443 -3.23 -3.59 19.27
CA GLU A 443 -4.63 -3.93 19.54
C GLU A 443 -5.24 -4.88 18.48
N ILE A 444 -4.65 -5.00 17.28
CA ILE A 444 -5.07 -6.02 16.31
C ILE A 444 -4.96 -7.42 16.88
N THR A 445 -3.91 -7.73 17.66
CA THR A 445 -3.71 -9.06 18.25
C THR A 445 -4.80 -9.39 19.25
N THR A 446 -5.27 -8.39 20.00
CA THR A 446 -6.42 -8.51 20.92
C THR A 446 -7.72 -8.71 20.15
N ALA A 447 -7.92 -8.00 19.04
CA ALA A 447 -9.09 -8.19 18.17
C ALA A 447 -9.12 -9.58 17.53
N LEU A 448 -7.97 -10.10 17.09
CA LEU A 448 -7.85 -11.45 16.54
C LEU A 448 -8.15 -12.52 17.60
N ALA A 449 -7.61 -12.37 18.82
CA ALA A 449 -7.98 -13.25 19.93
C ALA A 449 -9.48 -13.17 20.25
N GLY A 450 -10.05 -11.96 20.26
CA GLY A 450 -11.48 -11.73 20.47
C GLY A 450 -12.39 -12.34 19.39
N ALA A 451 -11.90 -12.44 18.15
CA ALA A 451 -12.56 -13.11 17.04
C ALA A 451 -12.55 -14.64 17.16
N GLY A 452 -11.73 -15.19 18.06
CA GLY A 452 -11.61 -16.64 18.30
C GLY A 452 -10.47 -17.31 17.55
N TYR A 453 -9.50 -16.56 17.00
CA TYR A 453 -8.27 -17.17 16.50
C TYR A 453 -7.40 -17.63 17.68
N ASP A 454 -6.83 -18.82 17.58
CA ASP A 454 -5.88 -19.33 18.57
C ASP A 454 -4.46 -18.84 18.30
N ARG A 455 -4.17 -18.50 17.04
CA ARG A 455 -2.84 -18.12 16.57
C ARG A 455 -2.81 -17.58 15.14
N CYS A 456 -1.67 -17.02 14.74
CA CYS A 456 -1.46 -16.58 13.36
C CYS A 456 -0.08 -16.99 12.79
N SER A 457 0.00 -17.05 11.46
CA SER A 457 1.28 -16.95 10.75
C SER A 457 1.70 -15.47 10.62
N THR A 458 3.01 -15.20 10.66
CA THR A 458 3.58 -13.85 10.69
C THR A 458 4.77 -13.63 9.75
N ALA A 459 5.30 -14.68 9.12
CA ALA A 459 6.33 -14.51 8.09
C ALA A 459 5.68 -13.99 6.80
N SER A 460 6.05 -12.78 6.38
CA SER A 460 5.50 -12.07 5.24
C SER A 460 6.57 -11.19 4.56
N ASN A 461 6.24 -10.63 3.40
CA ASN A 461 7.07 -9.61 2.75
C ASN A 461 7.22 -8.31 3.58
N HIS A 462 6.34 -8.09 4.56
CA HIS A 462 6.33 -6.94 5.46
C HIS A 462 6.99 -7.20 6.82
N SER A 463 7.38 -8.45 7.16
CA SER A 463 7.90 -8.81 8.48
C SER A 463 9.03 -7.93 9.01
N LEU A 464 9.87 -7.36 8.13
CA LEU A 464 11.02 -6.53 8.51
C LEU A 464 10.79 -5.03 8.33
N ASP A 465 9.57 -4.58 8.07
CA ASP A 465 9.29 -3.16 7.82
C ASP A 465 9.61 -2.24 9.01
N ARG A 466 9.57 -2.79 10.22
CA ARG A 466 9.95 -2.11 11.47
C ARG A 466 11.23 -2.69 12.07
N GLY A 467 12.00 -3.45 11.28
CA GLY A 467 13.26 -4.08 11.70
C GLY A 467 13.10 -5.05 12.88
N ALA A 468 14.19 -5.28 13.63
CA ALA A 468 14.20 -6.15 14.80
C ALA A 468 13.17 -5.73 15.87
N ALA A 469 13.04 -4.42 16.11
CA ALA A 469 12.09 -3.90 17.09
C ALA A 469 10.63 -4.23 16.75
N GLY A 470 10.27 -4.20 15.47
CA GLY A 470 8.95 -4.63 15.01
C GLY A 470 8.68 -6.12 15.20
N VAL A 471 9.69 -6.95 14.92
CA VAL A 471 9.63 -8.39 15.17
C VAL A 471 9.41 -8.65 16.66
N ASP A 472 10.20 -8.02 17.52
CA ASP A 472 10.08 -8.16 18.98
C ASP A 472 8.71 -7.67 19.49
N ALA A 473 8.23 -6.52 19.01
CA ALA A 473 6.92 -5.98 19.35
C ALA A 473 5.77 -6.89 18.90
N THR A 474 5.88 -7.49 17.70
CA THR A 474 4.88 -8.41 17.18
C THR A 474 4.79 -9.66 18.04
N VAL A 475 5.93 -10.30 18.33
CA VAL A 475 5.96 -11.51 19.19
C VAL A 475 5.43 -11.21 20.58
N ALA A 476 5.79 -10.05 21.16
CA ALA A 476 5.28 -9.62 22.46
C ALA A 476 3.75 -9.39 22.45
N ALA A 477 3.22 -8.71 21.43
CA ALA A 477 1.79 -8.44 21.33
C ALA A 477 0.93 -9.72 21.22
N PHE A 478 1.38 -10.72 20.45
CA PHE A 478 0.71 -12.04 20.42
C PHE A 478 0.71 -12.72 21.79
N ALA A 479 1.86 -12.71 22.48
CA ALA A 479 1.98 -13.29 23.82
C ALA A 479 1.07 -12.57 24.84
N GLU A 480 0.97 -11.24 24.77
CA GLU A 480 0.08 -10.42 25.62
C GLU A 480 -1.41 -10.68 25.32
N ALA A 481 -1.78 -10.87 24.05
CA ALA A 481 -3.13 -11.21 23.63
C ALA A 481 -3.53 -12.67 23.97
N GLY A 482 -2.57 -13.51 24.37
CA GLY A 482 -2.82 -14.91 24.75
C GLY A 482 -3.03 -15.86 23.57
N ILE A 483 -2.58 -15.47 22.36
CA ILE A 483 -2.67 -16.28 21.14
C ILE A 483 -1.29 -16.52 20.54
N GLY A 484 -1.09 -17.66 19.88
CA GLY A 484 0.22 -18.05 19.35
C GLY A 484 0.60 -17.31 18.07
N GLN A 485 1.90 -17.33 17.72
CA GLN A 485 2.36 -16.95 16.38
C GLN A 485 3.42 -17.91 15.86
N SER A 486 3.64 -17.91 14.55
CA SER A 486 4.75 -18.60 13.91
C SER A 486 5.21 -17.84 12.69
N GLY A 487 6.52 -17.72 12.51
CA GLY A 487 7.16 -17.01 11.40
C GLY A 487 8.14 -15.95 11.85
N MET A 488 7.93 -15.38 13.05
CA MET A 488 8.83 -14.42 13.69
C MET A 488 9.48 -15.00 14.95
N ALA A 489 10.73 -14.61 15.23
CA ALA A 489 11.47 -15.06 16.42
C ALA A 489 12.25 -13.91 17.07
N THR A 490 12.42 -13.97 18.40
CA THR A 490 13.17 -12.99 19.21
C THR A 490 14.56 -13.50 19.61
N SER A 491 14.81 -14.80 19.42
CA SER A 491 16.12 -15.44 19.54
C SER A 491 16.27 -16.61 18.57
N ALA A 492 17.50 -17.04 18.29
CA ALA A 492 17.78 -18.20 17.46
C ALA A 492 17.16 -19.50 18.00
N ASP A 493 16.97 -19.61 19.31
CA ASP A 493 16.38 -20.79 19.96
C ASP A 493 14.84 -20.84 19.85
N THR A 494 14.22 -19.73 19.42
CA THR A 494 12.76 -19.58 19.29
C THR A 494 12.28 -19.62 17.83
N VAL A 495 13.15 -20.04 16.90
CA VAL A 495 12.80 -20.16 15.47
C VAL A 495 11.75 -21.22 15.22
N LEU A 496 11.88 -22.34 15.91
CA LEU A 496 10.92 -23.41 15.88
C LEU A 496 9.80 -23.10 16.89
N PRO A 497 8.54 -23.04 16.45
CA PRO A 497 7.42 -22.76 17.34
C PRO A 497 7.18 -23.91 18.32
N ASP A 498 6.36 -23.65 19.34
CA ASP A 498 5.91 -24.72 20.24
C ASP A 498 4.86 -25.62 19.57
N LEU A 499 4.89 -26.91 19.92
CA LEU A 499 3.88 -27.87 19.51
C LEU A 499 2.57 -27.58 20.22
N ILE A 500 1.48 -27.57 19.45
CA ILE A 500 0.13 -27.30 19.94
C ILE A 500 -0.57 -28.65 20.12
N THR A 501 -1.16 -28.92 21.28
CA THR A 501 -1.92 -30.16 21.49
C THR A 501 -3.41 -29.84 21.47
N VAL A 502 -4.13 -30.33 20.46
CA VAL A 502 -5.57 -30.13 20.29
C VAL A 502 -6.25 -31.48 20.17
N ASN A 503 -7.26 -31.75 21.00
CA ASN A 503 -7.95 -33.05 21.11
C ASN A 503 -6.98 -34.25 21.14
N GLY A 504 -5.82 -34.09 21.80
CA GLY A 504 -4.81 -35.14 21.94
C GLY A 504 -3.92 -35.39 20.71
N ILE A 505 -4.02 -34.56 19.67
CA ILE A 505 -3.13 -34.55 18.50
C ILE A 505 -2.12 -33.40 18.66
N ARG A 506 -0.83 -33.71 18.54
CA ARG A 506 0.24 -32.69 18.56
C ARG A 506 0.49 -32.14 17.16
N ILE A 507 0.32 -30.83 16.99
CA ILE A 507 0.38 -30.14 15.71
C ILE A 507 1.52 -29.12 15.74
N ALA A 508 2.39 -29.16 14.74
CA ALA A 508 3.34 -28.10 14.44
C ALA A 508 2.77 -27.16 13.37
N HIS A 509 3.02 -25.86 13.51
CA HIS A 509 2.71 -24.90 12.45
C HIS A 509 3.88 -24.01 12.15
N LEU A 510 4.43 -24.14 10.94
CA LEU A 510 5.57 -23.39 10.45
C LEU A 510 5.11 -22.26 9.51
N SER A 511 5.91 -21.19 9.37
CA SER A 511 5.57 -20.06 8.51
C SER A 511 6.81 -19.47 7.83
N TYR A 512 6.69 -19.20 6.53
CA TYR A 512 7.80 -18.69 5.70
C TYR A 512 7.29 -17.69 4.65
N THR A 513 8.15 -16.74 4.27
CA THR A 513 7.87 -15.72 3.24
C THR A 513 8.85 -15.79 2.07
N PHE A 514 8.40 -15.43 0.88
CA PHE A 514 9.27 -15.41 -0.31
C PHE A 514 10.31 -14.25 -0.29
N SER A 515 10.05 -13.15 0.42
CA SER A 515 10.94 -11.98 0.45
C SER A 515 10.66 -11.05 1.66
N PHE A 516 11.34 -9.90 1.71
CA PHE A 516 11.09 -8.79 2.65
C PHE A 516 10.96 -7.43 1.93
N ASN A 517 10.32 -7.40 0.74
CA ASN A 517 10.15 -6.18 -0.06
C ASN A 517 11.45 -5.42 -0.35
N GLY A 518 12.52 -6.18 -0.64
CA GLY A 518 13.85 -5.64 -0.96
C GLY A 518 14.71 -5.26 0.26
N LEU A 519 14.22 -5.47 1.49
CA LEU A 519 15.07 -5.44 2.67
C LEU A 519 15.95 -6.69 2.74
N PRO A 520 17.25 -6.55 3.06
CA PRO A 520 18.06 -7.71 3.39
C PRO A 520 17.62 -8.29 4.75
N PRO A 521 17.81 -9.60 4.98
CA PRO A 521 17.78 -10.16 6.32
C PRO A 521 18.71 -9.39 7.28
N ILE A 522 18.35 -9.35 8.56
CA ILE A 522 19.14 -8.66 9.58
C ILE A 522 20.43 -9.48 9.82
N THR A 523 21.59 -8.88 9.54
CA THR A 523 22.88 -9.57 9.61
C THR A 523 23.16 -10.10 11.03
N GLY A 524 23.38 -11.41 11.15
CA GLY A 524 23.59 -12.10 12.43
C GLY A 524 22.30 -12.47 13.17
N GLU A 525 21.15 -12.05 12.66
CA GLU A 525 19.82 -12.31 13.20
C GLU A 525 18.86 -12.76 12.09
N GLU A 526 19.37 -13.51 11.09
CA GLU A 526 18.61 -13.99 9.93
C GLU A 526 17.45 -14.92 10.33
N TRP A 527 17.49 -15.45 11.54
CA TRP A 527 16.46 -16.27 12.16
C TRP A 527 15.19 -15.49 12.57
N ARG A 528 15.22 -14.15 12.55
CA ARG A 528 14.08 -13.32 12.99
C ARG A 528 12.81 -13.49 12.17
N SER A 529 12.95 -13.82 10.89
CA SER A 529 11.83 -14.22 10.03
C SER A 529 12.34 -15.12 8.91
N ASN A 530 11.59 -16.17 8.58
CA ASN A 530 12.10 -17.22 7.70
C ASN A 530 11.76 -16.97 6.23
N LEU A 531 12.78 -17.00 5.37
CA LEU A 531 12.59 -17.05 3.92
C LEU A 531 12.24 -18.48 3.46
N ILE A 532 11.45 -18.59 2.40
CA ILE A 532 11.13 -19.87 1.76
C ILE A 532 12.39 -20.44 1.12
N ASP A 533 12.87 -21.53 1.71
CA ASP A 533 13.84 -22.47 1.15
C ASP A 533 13.25 -23.88 1.36
N PRO A 534 12.92 -24.63 0.28
CA PRO A 534 12.28 -25.92 0.41
C PRO A 534 13.03 -26.91 1.32
N GLN A 535 14.36 -26.94 1.25
CA GLN A 535 15.15 -27.86 2.07
C GLN A 535 15.06 -27.46 3.54
N ARG A 536 15.15 -26.16 3.85
CA ARG A 536 14.96 -25.66 5.21
C ARG A 536 13.58 -26.03 5.75
N VAL A 537 12.52 -25.83 4.97
CA VAL A 537 11.15 -26.18 5.40
C VAL A 537 11.05 -27.67 5.75
N ILE A 538 11.63 -28.54 4.92
CA ILE A 538 11.64 -29.99 5.14
C ILE A 538 12.42 -30.35 6.40
N ASP A 539 13.56 -29.72 6.64
CA ASP A 539 14.39 -30.00 7.81
C ASP A 539 13.75 -29.50 9.11
N ASP A 540 13.12 -28.32 9.08
CA ASP A 540 12.33 -27.78 10.20
C ASP A 540 11.11 -28.68 10.49
N ALA A 541 10.38 -29.12 9.45
CA ALA A 541 9.27 -30.07 9.59
C ALA A 541 9.73 -31.39 10.22
N ARG A 542 10.86 -31.95 9.77
CA ARG A 542 11.45 -33.16 10.36
C ARG A 542 11.89 -32.95 11.81
N ALA A 543 12.42 -31.78 12.14
CA ALA A 543 12.76 -31.43 13.51
C ALA A 543 11.51 -31.42 14.41
N GLU A 544 10.39 -30.86 13.93
CA GLU A 544 9.11 -30.92 14.64
C GLU A 544 8.57 -32.35 14.78
N ARG A 545 8.67 -33.18 13.74
CA ARG A 545 8.35 -34.61 13.83
C ARG A 545 9.19 -35.30 14.91
N ALA A 546 10.49 -35.01 14.99
CA ALA A 546 11.37 -35.54 16.02
C ALA A 546 11.01 -35.04 17.43
N ARG A 547 10.45 -33.83 17.56
CA ARG A 547 9.86 -33.30 18.82
C ARG A 547 8.48 -33.92 19.14
N GLY A 548 7.91 -34.67 18.21
CA GLY A 548 6.67 -35.43 18.38
C GLY A 548 5.45 -34.83 17.68
N ALA A 549 5.61 -33.93 16.72
CA ALA A 549 4.50 -33.49 15.88
C ALA A 549 3.86 -34.68 15.15
N GLU A 550 2.56 -34.88 15.39
CA GLU A 550 1.72 -35.85 14.67
C GLU A 550 1.16 -35.24 13.39
N ALA A 551 0.97 -33.92 13.34
CA ALA A 551 0.66 -33.20 12.11
C ALA A 551 1.55 -31.95 11.95
N VAL A 552 1.91 -31.60 10.71
CA VAL A 552 2.69 -30.40 10.36
C VAL A 552 1.93 -29.59 9.32
N ILE A 553 1.58 -28.37 9.70
CA ILE A 553 0.93 -27.37 8.84
C ILE A 553 1.97 -26.32 8.46
N VAL A 554 2.04 -25.93 7.19
CA VAL A 554 2.95 -24.88 6.72
C VAL A 554 2.18 -23.73 6.09
N SER A 555 2.37 -22.52 6.63
CA SER A 555 1.89 -21.28 6.04
C SER A 555 2.94 -20.64 5.14
N PHE A 556 2.63 -20.46 3.85
CA PHE A 556 3.51 -19.79 2.89
C PHE A 556 2.95 -18.45 2.44
N HIS A 557 3.71 -17.40 2.70
CA HIS A 557 3.48 -16.08 2.12
C HIS A 557 4.23 -15.99 0.79
N TRP A 558 3.54 -16.24 -0.33
CA TRP A 558 4.14 -16.53 -1.64
C TRP A 558 3.23 -16.22 -2.85
N GLY A 559 3.75 -16.42 -4.05
CA GLY A 559 3.01 -16.16 -5.28
C GLY A 559 3.21 -14.73 -5.78
N GLN A 560 2.49 -14.37 -6.84
CA GLN A 560 2.56 -13.05 -7.42
C GLN A 560 1.27 -12.30 -7.08
N GLU A 561 1.41 -11.12 -6.48
CA GLU A 561 0.27 -10.25 -6.17
C GLU A 561 -0.68 -10.13 -7.37
N LYS A 562 -1.97 -10.34 -7.10
CA LYS A 562 -3.10 -10.17 -8.02
C LYS A 562 -3.20 -11.24 -9.11
N VAL A 563 -2.32 -12.23 -9.11
CA VAL A 563 -2.33 -13.32 -10.08
C VAL A 563 -2.99 -14.53 -9.44
N ALA A 564 -4.15 -14.90 -9.96
CA ALA A 564 -4.94 -16.01 -9.41
C ALA A 564 -4.45 -17.39 -9.93
N GLU A 565 -3.55 -17.38 -10.92
CA GLU A 565 -2.87 -18.56 -11.45
C GLU A 565 -1.65 -18.90 -10.60
N ILE A 566 -1.43 -20.20 -10.37
CA ILE A 566 -0.29 -20.66 -9.56
C ILE A 566 1.01 -20.39 -10.30
N THR A 567 1.95 -19.73 -9.64
CA THR A 567 3.26 -19.45 -10.21
C THR A 567 4.15 -20.70 -10.23
N GLY A 568 5.17 -20.71 -11.10
CA GLY A 568 6.15 -21.81 -11.14
C GLY A 568 6.88 -22.00 -9.82
N PHE A 569 7.21 -20.90 -9.11
CA PHE A 569 7.83 -20.95 -7.79
C PHE A 569 6.92 -21.62 -6.74
N GLN A 570 5.65 -21.23 -6.67
CA GLN A 570 4.69 -21.88 -5.77
C GLN A 570 4.57 -23.38 -6.05
N ARG A 571 4.55 -23.76 -7.34
CA ARG A 571 4.46 -25.17 -7.75
C ARG A 571 5.69 -25.97 -7.34
N GLU A 572 6.88 -25.45 -7.62
CA GLU A 572 8.15 -26.10 -7.29
C GLU A 572 8.32 -26.30 -5.78
N VAL A 573 8.02 -25.26 -4.99
CA VAL A 573 8.09 -25.35 -3.52
C VAL A 573 7.07 -26.34 -2.99
N ALA A 574 5.82 -26.29 -3.45
CA ALA A 574 4.77 -27.22 -3.02
C ALA A 574 5.16 -28.67 -3.34
N GLU A 575 5.61 -28.95 -4.57
CA GLU A 575 6.03 -30.30 -4.99
C GLU A 575 7.21 -30.83 -4.16
N ALA A 576 8.24 -30.00 -3.92
CA ALA A 576 9.40 -30.39 -3.15
C ALA A 576 9.05 -30.69 -1.68
N VAL A 577 8.27 -29.81 -1.05
CA VAL A 577 7.91 -29.92 0.36
C VAL A 577 6.96 -31.09 0.59
N THR A 578 5.94 -31.28 -0.24
CA THR A 578 4.99 -32.38 -0.04
C THR A 578 5.58 -33.75 -0.41
N ALA A 579 6.51 -33.82 -1.37
CA ALA A 579 7.21 -35.06 -1.70
C ALA A 579 8.09 -35.59 -0.56
N SER A 580 8.43 -34.76 0.44
CA SER A 580 9.21 -35.19 1.60
C SER A 580 8.45 -36.15 2.52
N GLY A 581 7.11 -36.10 2.52
CA GLY A 581 6.26 -36.84 3.47
C GLY A 581 6.24 -36.26 4.89
N GLU A 582 6.87 -35.11 5.13
CA GLU A 582 6.96 -34.50 6.48
C GLU A 582 5.80 -33.53 6.78
N VAL A 583 5.15 -32.99 5.74
CA VAL A 583 4.10 -31.95 5.80
C VAL A 583 2.73 -32.49 5.39
N ASP A 584 1.69 -32.20 6.19
CA ASP A 584 0.33 -32.73 6.00
C ASP A 584 -0.64 -31.72 5.37
N LEU A 585 -0.37 -30.42 5.51
CA LEU A 585 -1.20 -29.35 4.96
C LEU A 585 -0.37 -28.10 4.65
N ILE A 586 -0.60 -27.52 3.47
CA ILE A 586 -0.04 -26.22 3.10
C ILE A 586 -1.17 -25.20 2.93
N VAL A 587 -1.01 -24.03 3.56
CA VAL A 587 -1.91 -22.89 3.42
C VAL A 587 -1.13 -21.66 2.93
N GLY A 588 -1.71 -20.92 1.99
CA GLY A 588 -1.00 -19.89 1.23
C GLY A 588 -1.66 -18.51 1.29
N HIS A 589 -0.80 -17.50 1.25
CA HIS A 589 -1.08 -16.07 1.49
C HIS A 589 -0.46 -15.20 0.38
N HIS A 590 -0.42 -13.88 0.53
CA HIS A 590 0.31 -12.89 -0.32
C HIS A 590 -0.25 -12.61 -1.72
N ALA A 591 -0.84 -13.58 -2.40
CA ALA A 591 -1.37 -13.33 -3.74
C ALA A 591 -2.46 -12.24 -3.75
N HIS A 592 -3.03 -11.89 -2.59
CA HIS A 592 -4.11 -10.93 -2.40
C HIS A 592 -5.35 -11.24 -3.24
N VAL A 593 -5.48 -12.46 -3.76
CA VAL A 593 -6.61 -12.99 -4.52
C VAL A 593 -6.77 -14.46 -4.14
N LEU A 594 -7.99 -15.00 -4.30
CA LEU A 594 -8.23 -16.42 -4.14
C LEU A 594 -7.52 -17.22 -5.25
N GLN A 595 -6.73 -18.22 -4.85
CA GLN A 595 -6.09 -19.18 -5.75
C GLN A 595 -6.65 -20.58 -5.53
N ARG A 596 -6.35 -21.50 -6.46
CA ARG A 596 -6.93 -22.86 -6.46
C ARG A 596 -6.51 -23.68 -5.23
N ILE A 597 -7.34 -24.67 -4.88
CA ILE A 597 -7.02 -25.74 -3.93
C ILE A 597 -6.73 -27.00 -4.74
N GLU A 598 -5.61 -27.66 -4.44
CA GLU A 598 -5.18 -28.89 -5.14
C GLU A 598 -4.54 -29.87 -4.16
N GLN A 599 -4.54 -31.16 -4.51
CA GLN A 599 -3.63 -32.12 -3.87
C GLN A 599 -2.31 -32.18 -4.64
N VAL A 600 -1.20 -31.96 -3.95
CA VAL A 600 0.16 -32.10 -4.49
C VAL A 600 0.83 -33.24 -3.73
N ASN A 601 1.14 -34.34 -4.41
CA ASN A 601 1.65 -35.58 -3.79
C ASN A 601 0.75 -36.13 -2.67
N GLY A 602 -0.57 -35.97 -2.80
CA GLY A 602 -1.56 -36.42 -1.81
C GLY A 602 -1.75 -35.48 -0.62
N VAL A 603 -1.01 -34.37 -0.54
CA VAL A 603 -1.15 -33.34 0.48
C VAL A 603 -2.01 -32.19 -0.04
N TRP A 604 -2.97 -31.72 0.76
CA TRP A 604 -3.78 -30.55 0.40
C TRP A 604 -2.96 -29.27 0.42
N VAL A 605 -3.09 -28.47 -0.64
CA VAL A 605 -2.45 -27.17 -0.79
C VAL A 605 -3.51 -26.13 -1.13
N ILE A 606 -3.74 -25.19 -0.22
CA ILE A 606 -4.54 -23.99 -0.44
C ILE A 606 -3.57 -22.89 -0.87
N PHE A 607 -3.49 -22.57 -2.17
CA PHE A 607 -2.39 -21.74 -2.67
C PHE A 607 -2.46 -20.25 -2.27
N GLY A 608 -3.66 -19.71 -2.09
CA GLY A 608 -3.88 -18.29 -1.83
C GLY A 608 -5.29 -18.03 -1.31
N MET A 609 -5.42 -17.40 -0.15
CA MET A 609 -6.69 -17.24 0.58
C MET A 609 -7.31 -15.84 0.49
N GLY A 610 -6.73 -14.94 -0.30
CA GLY A 610 -7.19 -13.55 -0.42
C GLY A 610 -6.91 -12.72 0.85
N ASN A 611 -7.62 -11.59 1.01
CA ASN A 611 -7.44 -10.69 2.15
C ASN A 611 -8.65 -10.75 3.07
N ILE A 612 -8.52 -11.37 4.24
CA ILE A 612 -9.66 -11.45 5.18
C ILE A 612 -10.03 -10.06 5.70
N LEU A 613 -9.03 -9.22 5.95
CA LEU A 613 -9.21 -7.81 6.31
C LEU A 613 -8.22 -6.97 5.50
N SER A 614 -8.74 -6.13 4.59
CA SER A 614 -7.93 -5.18 3.82
C SER A 614 -8.78 -4.05 3.23
N ASN A 615 -8.10 -2.98 2.80
CA ASN A 615 -8.65 -1.87 2.02
C ASN A 615 -8.22 -1.91 0.53
N HIS A 616 -7.75 -3.05 0.02
CA HIS A 616 -7.35 -3.13 -1.39
C HIS A 616 -8.51 -2.75 -2.34
N PRO A 617 -8.33 -1.73 -3.18
CA PRO A 617 -9.40 -1.27 -4.04
C PRO A 617 -9.58 -2.14 -5.28
N THR A 618 -10.71 -1.98 -5.96
CA THR A 618 -10.78 -2.34 -7.39
C THR A 618 -10.29 -1.16 -8.24
N SER A 619 -9.22 -1.35 -8.99
CA SER A 619 -8.62 -0.36 -9.91
C SER A 619 -8.01 -1.03 -11.15
N SER A 620 -7.36 -0.28 -12.04
CA SER A 620 -6.57 -0.88 -13.13
C SER A 620 -5.35 -1.66 -12.63
N GLU A 621 -4.89 -1.38 -11.41
CA GLU A 621 -3.73 -2.01 -10.80
C GLU A 621 -4.10 -3.15 -9.85
N TRP A 622 -5.32 -3.15 -9.31
CA TRP A 622 -5.87 -4.14 -8.38
C TRP A 622 -7.19 -4.70 -8.93
N PRO A 623 -7.23 -5.96 -9.38
CA PRO A 623 -8.42 -6.54 -10.00
C PRO A 623 -9.55 -6.68 -8.97
N ALA A 624 -10.80 -6.74 -9.43
CA ALA A 624 -11.94 -6.91 -8.51
C ALA A 624 -11.84 -8.18 -7.64
N SER A 625 -11.13 -9.20 -8.13
CA SER A 625 -10.86 -10.43 -7.38
C SER A 625 -9.96 -10.23 -6.16
N SER A 626 -9.30 -9.08 -5.99
CA SER A 626 -8.51 -8.80 -4.79
C SER A 626 -9.35 -8.38 -3.59
N GLN A 627 -10.65 -8.21 -3.80
CA GLN A 627 -11.64 -7.99 -2.75
C GLN A 627 -12.27 -9.29 -2.25
N ASP A 628 -11.99 -10.42 -2.92
CA ASP A 628 -12.54 -11.71 -2.55
C ASP A 628 -11.63 -12.37 -1.53
N ALA A 629 -12.23 -12.91 -0.47
CA ALA A 629 -11.58 -13.71 0.55
C ALA A 629 -12.52 -14.84 0.97
N ALA A 630 -12.04 -15.73 1.82
CA ALA A 630 -12.88 -16.75 2.42
C ALA A 630 -12.30 -17.22 3.76
N VAL A 631 -13.16 -17.85 4.57
CA VAL A 631 -12.73 -18.77 5.62
C VAL A 631 -12.60 -20.17 5.00
N PHE A 632 -11.44 -20.79 5.17
CA PHE A 632 -11.15 -22.14 4.70
C PHE A 632 -11.14 -23.07 5.90
N THR A 633 -11.84 -24.19 5.81
CA THR A 633 -11.99 -25.13 6.92
C THR A 633 -11.61 -26.52 6.48
N THR A 634 -11.14 -27.35 7.40
CA THR A 634 -10.85 -28.78 7.18
C THR A 634 -10.84 -29.49 8.53
N ALA A 635 -10.60 -30.79 8.55
CA ALA A 635 -10.36 -31.56 9.76
C ALA A 635 -9.10 -32.41 9.62
N ILE A 636 -8.41 -32.59 10.74
CA ILE A 636 -7.39 -33.64 10.91
C ILE A 636 -8.04 -34.77 11.70
N ASP A 637 -8.00 -35.97 11.15
CA ASP A 637 -8.39 -37.20 11.83
C ASP A 637 -7.15 -38.06 12.10
N ARG A 638 -7.06 -38.61 13.32
CA ARG A 638 -6.10 -39.63 13.71
C ARG A 638 -6.81 -40.97 13.81
N ASP A 639 -6.40 -41.93 12.99
CA ASP A 639 -6.95 -43.29 13.04
C ASP A 639 -6.41 -44.10 14.24
N ALA A 640 -6.95 -45.31 14.44
CA ALA A 640 -6.51 -46.19 15.52
C ALA A 640 -5.03 -46.64 15.44
N ASN A 641 -4.37 -46.47 14.29
CA ASN A 641 -2.94 -46.75 14.10
C ASN A 641 -2.06 -45.51 14.30
N GLY A 642 -2.66 -44.35 14.60
CA GLY A 642 -1.97 -43.08 14.73
C GLY A 642 -1.67 -42.39 13.39
N VAL A 643 -2.28 -42.85 12.28
CA VAL A 643 -2.12 -42.22 10.97
C VAL A 643 -2.96 -40.95 10.92
N ILE A 644 -2.34 -39.86 10.50
CA ILE A 644 -3.00 -38.57 10.27
C ILE A 644 -3.53 -38.49 8.84
N THR A 645 -4.77 -38.04 8.71
CA THR A 645 -5.38 -37.67 7.43
C THR A 645 -6.00 -36.29 7.52
N VAL A 646 -5.83 -35.48 6.47
CA VAL A 646 -6.46 -34.17 6.32
C VAL A 646 -7.66 -34.31 5.38
N GLU A 647 -8.84 -33.94 5.86
CA GLU A 647 -10.07 -33.96 5.05
C GLU A 647 -10.05 -32.89 3.95
N THR A 648 -10.93 -33.08 2.96
CA THR A 648 -11.12 -32.10 1.87
C THR A 648 -11.47 -30.72 2.43
N PRO A 649 -10.76 -29.65 2.04
CA PRO A 649 -11.09 -28.30 2.49
C PRO A 649 -12.48 -27.83 2.04
N VAL A 650 -13.15 -27.05 2.89
CA VAL A 650 -14.44 -26.39 2.61
C VAL A 650 -14.28 -24.87 2.74
N VAL A 651 -14.86 -24.14 1.79
CA VAL A 651 -14.67 -22.69 1.61
C VAL A 651 -15.97 -21.94 1.90
N TYR A 652 -15.88 -20.94 2.78
CA TYR A 652 -16.96 -20.02 3.13
C TYR A 652 -16.58 -18.62 2.65
N PRO A 653 -17.13 -18.15 1.51
CA PRO A 653 -16.73 -16.89 0.93
C PRO A 653 -17.05 -15.71 1.87
N THR A 654 -16.11 -14.76 1.91
CA THR A 654 -16.21 -13.55 2.72
C THR A 654 -15.85 -12.31 1.91
N TRP A 655 -16.35 -11.17 2.34
CA TRP A 655 -16.03 -9.88 1.73
C TRP A 655 -15.91 -8.79 2.79
N CYS A 656 -14.90 -7.93 2.66
CA CYS A 656 -14.65 -6.83 3.59
C CYS A 656 -15.51 -5.61 3.23
N ASP A 657 -16.46 -5.26 4.09
CA ASP A 657 -17.38 -4.13 3.93
C ASP A 657 -16.71 -2.81 4.32
N THR A 658 -15.94 -2.27 3.38
CA THR A 658 -15.24 -0.99 3.53
C THR A 658 -16.15 0.23 3.75
N ASP A 659 -17.46 0.13 3.44
CA ASP A 659 -18.43 1.23 3.62
C ASP A 659 -19.13 1.20 4.99
N GLN A 660 -18.98 0.11 5.76
CA GLN A 660 -19.53 -0.06 7.11
C GLN A 660 -18.42 -0.44 8.11
N GLY A 661 -17.33 0.34 8.12
CA GLY A 661 -16.27 0.18 9.13
C GLY A 661 -15.40 -1.06 8.96
N TYR A 662 -15.21 -1.52 7.72
CA TYR A 662 -14.36 -2.68 7.40
C TYR A 662 -14.86 -4.00 8.02
N LEU A 663 -16.17 -4.14 8.19
CA LEU A 663 -16.77 -5.37 8.71
C LEU A 663 -16.59 -6.53 7.73
N VAL A 664 -16.00 -7.63 8.19
CA VAL A 664 -15.81 -8.83 7.36
C VAL A 664 -17.08 -9.67 7.39
N ARG A 665 -17.77 -9.77 6.25
CA ARG A 665 -19.07 -10.43 6.11
C ARG A 665 -18.95 -11.75 5.37
N PHE A 666 -19.82 -12.70 5.70
CA PHE A 666 -20.02 -13.87 4.83
C PHE A 666 -20.88 -13.47 3.64
N THR A 667 -20.58 -14.01 2.44
CA THR A 667 -21.40 -13.68 1.26
C THR A 667 -22.81 -14.21 1.37
N SER A 668 -23.03 -15.27 2.17
CA SER A 668 -24.35 -15.84 2.46
C SER A 668 -25.31 -14.87 3.15
N GLU A 669 -24.82 -13.81 3.79
CA GLU A 669 -25.67 -12.71 4.29
C GLU A 669 -26.48 -12.05 3.16
N ALA A 670 -26.04 -12.17 1.91
CA ALA A 670 -26.75 -11.65 0.75
C ALA A 670 -28.10 -12.33 0.50
N ASP A 671 -28.30 -13.52 1.06
CA ASP A 671 -29.54 -14.29 0.90
C ASP A 671 -30.45 -14.22 2.12
N ASP A 672 -29.97 -13.65 3.23
CA ASP A 672 -30.81 -13.34 4.39
C ASP A 672 -31.57 -12.02 4.16
N PRO A 673 -32.91 -12.05 3.96
CA PRO A 673 -33.70 -10.83 3.79
C PRO A 673 -33.78 -9.98 5.06
N ALA A 674 -33.45 -10.54 6.23
CA ALA A 674 -33.43 -9.83 7.51
C ALA A 674 -32.06 -9.17 7.81
N ALA A 675 -31.00 -9.51 7.08
CA ALA A 675 -29.69 -8.91 7.26
C ALA A 675 -29.76 -7.38 7.07
N PRO A 676 -29.23 -6.58 8.02
CA PRO A 676 -29.32 -5.11 8.02
C PRO A 676 -28.32 -4.47 7.04
N ILE A 677 -28.32 -4.92 5.78
CA ILE A 677 -27.41 -4.49 4.72
C ILE A 677 -28.16 -3.81 3.58
N SER A 678 -27.52 -2.82 2.96
CA SER A 678 -28.10 -2.14 1.80
C SER A 678 -28.16 -3.05 0.56
N ASP A 679 -29.03 -2.74 -0.40
CA ASP A 679 -29.09 -3.44 -1.69
C ASP A 679 -27.74 -3.44 -2.43
N TRP A 680 -26.94 -2.39 -2.23
CA TRP A 680 -25.61 -2.31 -2.83
C TRP A 680 -24.64 -3.31 -2.21
N VAL A 681 -24.59 -3.41 -0.87
CA VAL A 681 -23.77 -4.39 -0.14
C VAL A 681 -24.21 -5.80 -0.54
N ARG A 682 -25.53 -6.08 -0.50
CA ARG A 682 -26.11 -7.35 -0.93
C ARG A 682 -25.66 -7.75 -2.35
N ASN A 683 -25.59 -6.79 -3.26
CA ASN A 683 -25.10 -7.02 -4.61
C ASN A 683 -23.58 -7.26 -4.66
N GLN A 684 -22.77 -6.59 -3.83
CA GLN A 684 -21.32 -6.86 -3.76
C GLN A 684 -21.04 -8.27 -3.23
N LEU A 685 -21.75 -8.69 -2.19
CA LEU A 685 -21.63 -10.04 -1.62
C LEU A 685 -21.91 -11.12 -2.69
N ARG A 686 -22.99 -10.98 -3.47
CA ARG A 686 -23.30 -11.90 -4.59
C ARG A 686 -22.22 -11.91 -5.66
N ILE A 687 -21.71 -10.74 -6.04
CA ILE A 687 -20.64 -10.64 -7.03
C ILE A 687 -19.36 -11.32 -6.53
N SER A 688 -19.01 -11.14 -5.25
CA SER A 688 -17.84 -11.78 -4.64
C SER A 688 -18.03 -13.31 -4.56
N GLU A 689 -19.23 -13.76 -4.22
CA GLU A 689 -19.58 -15.18 -4.21
C GLU A 689 -19.47 -15.81 -5.60
N ASP A 690 -20.00 -15.16 -6.65
CA ASP A 690 -19.92 -15.64 -8.03
C ASP A 690 -18.45 -15.81 -8.47
N ARG A 691 -17.60 -14.81 -8.20
CA ARG A 691 -16.16 -14.91 -8.51
C ARG A 691 -15.44 -15.99 -7.70
N THR A 692 -15.83 -16.16 -6.43
CA THR A 692 -15.30 -17.23 -5.58
C THR A 692 -15.71 -18.59 -6.12
N ARG A 693 -16.97 -18.74 -6.53
CA ARG A 693 -17.53 -19.96 -7.15
C ARG A 693 -16.85 -20.30 -8.48
N ASP A 694 -16.57 -19.30 -9.31
CA ASP A 694 -15.82 -19.49 -10.57
C ASP A 694 -14.41 -20.06 -10.33
N ARG A 695 -13.80 -19.75 -9.17
CA ARG A 695 -12.43 -20.15 -8.84
C ARG A 695 -12.34 -21.43 -8.00
N LEU A 696 -13.26 -21.61 -7.07
CA LEU A 696 -13.23 -22.61 -5.99
C LEU A 696 -14.52 -23.45 -5.91
N GLY A 697 -15.37 -23.42 -6.94
CA GLY A 697 -16.70 -24.05 -7.01
C GLY A 697 -16.83 -25.41 -6.33
N ASP A 698 -15.85 -26.30 -6.56
CA ASP A 698 -15.85 -27.68 -6.05
C ASP A 698 -15.69 -27.79 -4.53
N TYR A 699 -15.29 -26.71 -3.86
CA TYR A 699 -14.98 -26.64 -2.44
C TYR A 699 -15.90 -25.69 -1.66
N LEU A 700 -16.82 -24.97 -2.32
CA LEU A 700 -17.73 -24.08 -1.60
C LEU A 700 -18.62 -24.90 -0.65
N ALA A 701 -18.86 -24.34 0.54
CA ALA A 701 -19.84 -24.87 1.46
C ALA A 701 -21.22 -25.01 0.77
N PRO A 702 -21.96 -26.10 1.05
CA PRO A 702 -23.24 -26.39 0.42
C PRO A 702 -24.37 -25.43 0.80
#